data_AF-A0A024UJ41-F1
#
_entry.id   AF-A0A024UJ41-F1
#
_cell.length_a   1.000
_cell.length_b   1.000
_cell.length_c   1.000
_cell.angle_alpha   90.00
_cell.angle_beta   90.00
_cell.angle_gamma   90.00
#
_symmetry.space_group_name_H-M   'P 1'
#
loop_
_entity.id
_entity.type
_entity.pdbx_description
1 polymer ?
#
loop_
_entity_poly.entity_id
_entity_poly.type
_entity_poly.pdbx_seq_one_letter_code
_entity_poly.pdbx_strand_id
1 'polypeptide(L)'
;MQTGLVPWVLVGVLAITVQWGNSVWRSQLPPALTTSEASLRGDFAGADAYSTLATIANAAHPDVSVANQHVYNFIFDKLQDLQTLNGSNKLVVHTPRHDLGNISVPRSDPPPPRKERCDAYADFFNASQIIVKVPGMFASSVLLSAHYDSVNGSFGASDDGAGVAIALDILRTVVTAKTRLRNSLVVFFNNGEEDCLCGSKWFLDQNYNSRLHVQAFVNLEGGGTGGRAILFRATDEVLASTYGQVAPMPHMNSIGGSILTALGSYTDYESYQGADIPGVDVAFYEHREFYHTPQDNLGHISAQDLQHGGSNVLAFVMTLLHDPFLGRFRADDPAVYFDFVGRWGITMTTNMRFLALLASYMAAGATILVYAAHFEPTKPISVVMWSLTSTWSTVVNAFGLSWIVGLVAVLPVAMFVAITKSAAMSWAVIPAAVVGHVVGVTFAAEQWRFRHHLGEDLPPFTRDVAHLATASASFANVVSSVVVLKLPGLYLLPIASVTFSALTTAVLVVMSAMSPTRDSFGGESMPLLRLQQAANYAAIPLHSDAAAKGATRSWVFLAAMAGPLAVYMAVSFHFAIDVAVSLESVGSTDAGVIVALPTLLTPSLHLLVVWFAHFSIRPVVFIAAFALYTSLLVAALIGTAF
;
A
#
# COMPACT_ATOMS: atom_id res chain seq x y z
N MET A 1 -24.70 -30.31 15.41
CA MET A 1 -25.10 -29.59 14.18
C MET A 1 -25.20 -28.05 14.33
N GLN A 2 -24.85 -27.43 15.47
CA GLN A 2 -25.01 -25.97 15.65
C GLN A 2 -23.73 -25.18 16.02
N THR A 3 -22.58 -25.82 16.24
CA THR A 3 -21.40 -25.15 16.81
C THR A 3 -20.39 -24.63 15.79
N GLY A 4 -20.48 -25.06 14.53
CA GLY A 4 -19.51 -24.68 13.49
C GLY A 4 -19.68 -23.28 12.94
N LEU A 5 -20.91 -22.74 12.91
CA LEU A 5 -21.23 -21.48 12.20
C LEU A 5 -20.91 -20.22 13.01
N VAL A 6 -21.01 -20.30 14.35
CA VAL A 6 -20.84 -19.16 15.27
C VAL A 6 -19.42 -18.58 15.24
N PRO A 7 -18.33 -19.40 15.24
CA PRO A 7 -16.97 -18.88 15.11
C PRO A 7 -16.72 -18.12 13.80
N TRP A 8 -17.32 -18.57 12.68
CA TRP A 8 -17.19 -17.93 11.36
C TRP A 8 -17.84 -16.56 11.32
N VAL A 9 -19.05 -16.45 11.86
CA VAL A 9 -19.77 -15.17 11.92
C VAL A 9 -19.01 -14.19 12.82
N LEU A 10 -18.47 -14.64 13.95
CA LEU A 10 -17.69 -13.78 14.85
C LEU A 10 -16.38 -13.28 14.21
N VAL A 11 -15.62 -14.15 13.52
CA VAL A 11 -14.39 -13.75 12.82
C VAL A 11 -14.71 -12.78 11.68
N GLY A 12 -15.76 -13.04 10.91
CA GLY A 12 -16.22 -12.15 9.84
C GLY A 12 -16.66 -10.78 10.36
N VAL A 13 -17.48 -10.74 11.42
CA VAL A 13 -17.94 -9.50 12.05
C VAL A 13 -16.77 -8.70 12.63
N LEU A 14 -15.81 -9.36 13.30
CA LEU A 14 -14.63 -8.70 13.83
C LEU A 14 -13.78 -8.09 12.72
N ALA A 15 -13.52 -8.85 11.64
CA ALA A 15 -12.76 -8.36 10.50
C ALA A 15 -13.44 -7.14 9.84
N ILE A 16 -14.75 -7.21 9.61
CA ILE A 16 -15.55 -6.09 9.07
C ILE A 16 -15.50 -4.88 10.01
N THR A 17 -15.64 -5.08 11.32
CA THR A 17 -15.63 -3.99 12.31
C THR A 17 -14.27 -3.29 12.36
N VAL A 18 -13.18 -4.06 12.39
CA VAL A 18 -11.81 -3.53 12.36
C VAL A 18 -11.55 -2.79 11.05
N GLN A 19 -11.99 -3.34 9.91
CA GLN A 19 -11.86 -2.71 8.60
C GLN A 19 -12.63 -1.39 8.53
N TRP A 20 -13.90 -1.37 8.96
CA TRP A 20 -14.72 -0.17 8.97
C TRP A 20 -14.14 0.91 9.88
N GLY A 21 -13.70 0.53 11.09
CA GLY A 21 -13.02 1.45 12.00
C GLY A 21 -11.74 2.04 11.41
N ASN A 22 -10.95 1.24 10.69
CA ASN A 22 -9.74 1.72 10.00
C ASN A 22 -10.08 2.66 8.85
N SER A 23 -11.08 2.33 8.02
CA SER A 23 -11.51 3.17 6.90
C SER A 23 -11.98 4.54 7.39
N VAL A 24 -12.82 4.58 8.43
CA VAL A 24 -13.29 5.83 9.06
C VAL A 24 -12.14 6.61 9.70
N TRP A 25 -11.13 5.92 10.25
CA TRP A 25 -9.97 6.57 10.84
C TRP A 25 -9.05 7.18 9.78
N ARG A 26 -8.77 6.45 8.70
CA ARG A 26 -7.86 6.88 7.62
C ARG A 26 -8.46 7.95 6.73
N SER A 27 -9.78 8.06 6.63
CA SER A 27 -10.44 9.14 5.87
C SER A 27 -10.45 10.48 6.61
N GLN A 28 -9.95 10.56 7.84
CA GLN A 28 -9.87 11.82 8.59
C GLN A 28 -8.74 12.70 8.06
N LEU A 29 -9.13 13.84 7.52
CA LEU A 29 -8.21 14.89 7.08
C LEU A 29 -8.04 15.96 8.16
N PRO A 30 -6.87 16.63 8.21
CA PRO A 30 -6.65 17.75 9.12
C PRO A 30 -7.56 18.93 8.77
N PRO A 31 -7.92 19.78 9.75
CA PRO A 31 -8.60 21.03 9.46
C PRO A 31 -7.68 21.96 8.65
N ALA A 32 -8.22 22.58 7.60
CA ALA A 32 -7.49 23.54 6.79
C ALA A 32 -7.18 24.81 7.59
N LEU A 33 -5.91 25.20 7.63
CA LEU A 33 -5.42 26.38 8.32
C LEU A 33 -5.40 27.58 7.39
N THR A 34 -5.70 28.75 7.95
CA THR A 34 -5.43 30.04 7.29
C THR A 34 -3.94 30.39 7.39
N THR A 35 -3.46 31.31 6.56
CA THR A 35 -2.09 31.85 6.62
C THR A 35 -1.72 32.32 8.03
N SER A 36 -2.67 32.93 8.74
CA SER A 36 -2.44 33.42 10.11
C SER A 36 -2.20 32.30 11.11
N GLU A 37 -3.00 31.23 11.05
CA GLU A 37 -2.88 30.07 11.94
C GLU A 37 -1.65 29.24 11.61
N ALA A 38 -1.41 29.01 10.32
CA ALA A 38 -0.26 28.33 9.78
C ALA A 38 1.05 29.00 10.21
N SER A 39 1.14 30.33 10.07
CA SER A 39 2.33 31.10 10.48
C SER A 39 2.60 31.04 11.98
N LEU A 40 1.55 30.96 12.82
CA LEU A 40 1.71 30.78 14.28
C LEU A 40 2.23 29.39 14.63
N ARG A 41 1.86 28.37 13.87
CA ARG A 41 2.24 26.97 14.11
C ARG A 41 3.53 26.56 13.38
N GLY A 42 4.00 27.36 12.44
CA GLY A 42 5.08 26.97 11.52
C GLY A 42 4.64 25.86 10.56
N ASP A 43 3.36 25.89 10.16
CA ASP A 43 2.70 24.86 9.37
C ASP A 43 2.25 25.42 8.01
N PHE A 44 1.67 24.55 7.18
CA PHE A 44 1.12 24.85 5.86
C PHE A 44 -0.26 25.54 5.94
N ALA A 45 -0.57 26.46 5.03
CA ALA A 45 -1.84 27.18 5.01
C ALA A 45 -2.82 26.59 3.98
N GLY A 46 -3.50 25.49 4.32
CA GLY A 46 -4.39 24.77 3.42
C GLY A 46 -5.57 25.58 2.88
N ALA A 47 -6.15 26.48 3.67
CA ALA A 47 -7.27 27.31 3.22
C ALA A 47 -6.84 28.33 2.14
N ASP A 48 -5.68 28.98 2.33
CA ASP A 48 -5.13 29.95 1.39
C ASP A 48 -4.56 29.27 0.13
N ALA A 49 -3.94 28.10 0.29
CA ALA A 49 -3.51 27.27 -0.83
C ALA A 49 -4.71 26.85 -1.70
N TYR A 50 -5.84 26.50 -1.09
CA TYR A 50 -7.07 26.20 -1.83
C TYR A 50 -7.64 27.42 -2.57
N SER A 51 -7.55 28.62 -1.99
CA SER A 51 -7.90 29.85 -2.70
C SER A 51 -6.96 30.15 -3.88
N THR A 52 -5.68 29.79 -3.76
CA THR A 52 -4.69 29.91 -4.84
C THR A 52 -5.02 28.92 -5.95
N LEU A 53 -5.30 27.67 -5.59
CA LEU A 53 -5.75 26.62 -6.50
C LEU A 53 -7.00 27.04 -7.28
N ALA A 54 -7.95 27.72 -6.62
CA ALA A 54 -9.16 28.20 -7.29
C ALA A 54 -8.90 29.16 -8.46
N THR A 55 -7.75 29.86 -8.46
CA THR A 55 -7.35 30.71 -9.59
C THR A 55 -6.69 29.90 -10.70
N ILE A 56 -5.86 28.91 -10.34
CA ILE A 56 -5.15 28.03 -11.28
C ILE A 56 -6.16 27.17 -12.04
N ALA A 57 -6.99 26.43 -11.30
CA ALA A 57 -7.96 25.47 -11.82
C ALA A 57 -9.31 26.09 -12.19
N ASN A 58 -9.33 27.38 -12.57
CA ASN A 58 -10.56 28.07 -12.99
C ASN A 58 -11.00 27.68 -14.41
N ALA A 59 -10.07 27.23 -15.25
CA ALA A 59 -10.34 26.74 -16.60
C ALA A 59 -9.31 25.68 -16.99
N ALA A 60 -9.65 24.84 -17.97
CA ALA A 60 -8.68 23.95 -18.59
C ALA A 60 -7.55 24.75 -19.24
N HIS A 61 -6.30 24.35 -18.96
CA HIS A 61 -5.11 25.14 -19.26
C HIS A 61 -3.94 24.28 -19.81
N PRO A 62 -4.13 23.57 -20.94
CA PRO A 62 -3.05 22.84 -21.58
C PRO A 62 -1.90 23.74 -22.02
N ASP A 63 -0.69 23.18 -22.03
CA ASP A 63 0.63 23.80 -22.22
C ASP A 63 0.71 25.02 -23.16
N VAL A 64 0.06 25.01 -24.32
CA VAL A 64 0.11 26.10 -25.34
C VAL A 64 -1.10 27.06 -25.28
N SER A 65 -2.08 26.81 -24.42
CA SER A 65 -3.33 27.57 -24.38
C SER A 65 -3.21 28.98 -23.78
N VAL A 66 -4.17 29.84 -24.11
CA VAL A 66 -4.30 31.17 -23.47
C VAL A 66 -4.53 31.04 -21.96
N ALA A 67 -5.28 30.02 -21.52
CA ALA A 67 -5.51 29.74 -20.11
C ALA A 67 -4.21 29.36 -19.37
N ASN A 68 -3.35 28.55 -19.98
CA ASN A 68 -2.01 28.25 -19.45
C ASN A 68 -1.16 29.52 -19.29
N GLN A 69 -1.22 30.45 -20.25
CA GLN A 69 -0.54 31.74 -20.13
C GLN A 69 -1.07 32.57 -18.96
N HIS A 70 -2.36 32.49 -18.62
CA HIS A 70 -2.92 33.14 -17.44
C HIS A 70 -2.36 32.52 -16.15
N VAL A 71 -2.25 31.20 -16.06
CA VAL A 71 -1.63 30.50 -14.92
C VAL A 71 -0.16 30.89 -14.79
N TYR A 72 0.61 30.85 -15.88
CA TYR A 72 2.01 31.29 -15.93
C TYR A 72 2.18 32.72 -15.39
N ASN A 73 1.35 33.66 -15.86
CA ASN A 73 1.40 35.05 -15.41
C ASN A 73 1.02 35.19 -13.93
N PHE A 74 0.00 34.46 -13.49
CA PHE A 74 -0.42 34.43 -12.09
C PHE A 74 0.69 33.92 -11.16
N ILE A 75 1.43 32.88 -11.55
CA ILE A 75 2.58 32.38 -10.79
C ILE A 75 3.64 33.47 -10.67
N PHE A 76 3.99 34.16 -11.77
CA PHE A 76 4.93 35.28 -11.72
C PHE A 76 4.48 36.41 -10.80
N ASP A 77 3.20 36.78 -10.84
CA ASP A 77 2.64 37.81 -9.96
C ASP A 77 2.73 37.39 -8.48
N LYS A 78 2.42 36.12 -8.18
CA LYS A 78 2.60 35.55 -6.82
C LYS A 78 4.06 35.56 -6.38
N LEU A 79 5.00 35.21 -7.26
CA LEU A 79 6.43 35.26 -6.94
C LEU A 79 6.90 36.69 -6.65
N GLN A 80 6.37 37.68 -7.38
CA GLN A 80 6.65 39.09 -7.12
C GLN A 80 6.11 39.52 -5.75
N ASP A 81 4.89 39.13 -5.38
CA ASP A 81 4.33 39.37 -4.04
C ASP A 81 5.24 38.77 -2.97
N LEU A 82 5.69 37.52 -3.15
CA LEU A 82 6.57 36.82 -2.21
C LEU A 82 7.94 37.53 -2.05
N GLN A 83 8.47 38.19 -3.09
CA GLN A 83 9.72 38.97 -2.99
C GLN A 83 9.59 40.16 -2.04
N THR A 84 8.38 40.72 -1.90
CA THR A 84 8.12 41.86 -1.01
C THR A 84 8.08 41.47 0.47
N LEU A 85 7.95 40.17 0.78
CA LEU A 85 7.82 39.70 2.15
C LEU A 85 9.12 39.90 2.96
N ASN A 86 8.93 40.21 4.23
CA ASN A 86 10.00 40.40 5.20
C ASN A 86 10.33 39.06 5.88
N GLY A 87 11.55 38.59 5.69
CA GLY A 87 12.10 37.41 6.35
C GLY A 87 13.59 37.26 6.07
N SER A 88 14.20 36.20 6.62
CA SER A 88 15.66 36.02 6.57
C SER A 88 16.17 35.45 5.24
N ASN A 89 15.27 34.90 4.44
CA ASN A 89 15.57 34.26 3.16
C ASN A 89 14.93 35.08 2.04
N LYS A 90 15.66 35.31 0.95
CA LYS A 90 15.20 36.09 -0.19
C LYS A 90 15.14 35.20 -1.43
N LEU A 91 13.99 35.21 -2.09
CA LEU A 91 13.79 34.44 -3.31
C LEU A 91 14.32 35.21 -4.53
N VAL A 92 14.88 34.47 -5.48
CA VAL A 92 15.40 34.95 -6.76
C VAL A 92 14.73 34.15 -7.87
N VAL A 93 14.04 34.83 -8.77
CA VAL A 93 13.47 34.19 -9.96
C VAL A 93 14.58 34.09 -11.01
N HIS A 94 14.88 32.87 -11.45
CA HIS A 94 16.00 32.56 -12.35
C HIS A 94 15.62 32.65 -13.83
N THR A 95 14.37 32.35 -14.17
CA THR A 95 13.88 32.50 -15.54
C THR A 95 13.22 33.87 -15.72
N PRO A 96 13.49 34.58 -16.84
CA PRO A 96 12.84 35.85 -17.11
C PRO A 96 11.37 35.64 -17.48
N ARG A 97 10.51 36.60 -17.10
CA ARG A 97 9.11 36.60 -17.54
C ARG A 97 9.03 36.98 -19.02
N HIS A 98 8.66 36.02 -19.86
CA HIS A 98 8.35 36.23 -21.27
C HIS A 98 6.86 36.56 -21.52
N ASP A 99 6.60 37.21 -22.65
CA ASP A 99 5.26 37.34 -23.23
C ASP A 99 4.99 36.13 -24.13
N LEU A 100 4.38 35.10 -23.55
CA LEU A 100 4.13 33.82 -24.22
C LEU A 100 3.19 33.95 -25.42
N GLY A 101 2.32 34.96 -25.46
CA GLY A 101 1.39 35.19 -26.57
C GLY A 101 2.08 35.61 -27.86
N ASN A 102 3.32 36.11 -27.77
CA ASN A 102 4.13 36.54 -28.90
C ASN A 102 5.07 35.46 -29.45
N ILE A 103 5.11 34.28 -28.82
CA ILE A 103 5.95 33.17 -29.27
C ILE A 103 5.17 32.36 -30.30
N SER A 104 5.77 32.20 -31.48
CA SER A 104 5.15 31.46 -32.57
C SER A 104 5.27 29.96 -32.31
N VAL A 105 4.14 29.30 -32.08
CA VAL A 105 4.08 27.85 -31.97
C VAL A 105 3.73 27.28 -33.34
N PRO A 106 4.51 26.33 -33.89
CA PRO A 106 4.21 25.70 -35.16
C PRO A 106 2.78 25.13 -35.19
N ARG A 107 1.93 25.69 -36.06
CA ARG A 107 0.57 25.18 -36.25
C ARG A 107 0.62 24.01 -37.21
N SER A 108 0.62 22.78 -36.67
CA SER A 108 0.27 21.60 -37.44
C SER A 108 -1.12 21.11 -37.03
N ASP A 109 -1.95 20.76 -38.02
CA ASP A 109 -3.22 20.08 -37.82
C ASP A 109 -3.20 18.77 -38.63
N PRO A 110 -3.14 17.59 -37.97
CA PRO A 110 -3.15 17.40 -36.52
C PRO A 110 -1.85 17.89 -35.83
N PRO A 111 -1.86 18.12 -34.50
CA PRO A 111 -0.66 18.44 -33.74
C PRO A 111 0.41 17.34 -33.89
N PRO A 112 1.70 17.64 -33.65
CA PRO A 112 2.75 16.66 -33.75
C PRO A 112 2.49 15.46 -32.83
N PRO A 113 2.96 14.25 -33.20
CA PRO A 113 2.90 13.09 -32.32
C PRO A 113 3.48 13.44 -30.94
N ARG A 114 2.87 12.92 -29.85
CA ARG A 114 3.26 13.27 -28.46
C ARG A 114 4.78 13.19 -28.24
N LYS A 115 5.43 12.15 -28.80
CA LYS A 115 6.89 11.92 -28.70
C LYS A 115 7.76 12.99 -29.36
N GLU A 116 7.24 13.72 -30.34
CA GLU A 116 7.96 14.75 -31.10
C GLU A 116 7.55 16.18 -30.63
N ARG A 117 6.61 16.28 -29.69
CA ARG A 117 6.00 17.56 -29.30
C ARG A 117 6.97 18.48 -28.57
N CYS A 118 7.83 17.93 -27.71
CA CYS A 118 8.85 18.72 -27.03
C CYS A 118 9.79 19.42 -28.02
N ASP A 119 10.21 18.71 -29.08
CA ASP A 119 11.08 19.26 -30.12
C ASP A 119 10.32 20.26 -31.01
N ALA A 120 9.08 19.94 -31.38
CA ALA A 120 8.26 20.80 -32.22
C ALA A 120 7.95 22.15 -31.56
N TYR A 121 7.79 22.18 -30.23
CA TYR A 121 7.43 23.39 -29.47
C TYR A 121 8.60 23.92 -28.61
N ALA A 122 9.84 23.59 -28.97
CA ALA A 122 11.03 23.91 -28.18
C ALA A 122 11.17 25.40 -27.82
N ASP A 123 10.87 26.32 -28.76
CA ASP A 123 10.94 27.77 -28.49
C ASP A 123 9.93 28.22 -27.43
N PHE A 124 8.74 27.62 -27.42
CA PHE A 124 7.72 27.89 -26.42
C PHE A 124 8.10 27.32 -25.06
N PHE A 125 8.59 26.07 -25.02
CA PHE A 125 9.10 25.48 -23.79
C PHE A 125 10.35 26.17 -23.27
N ASN A 126 11.19 26.77 -24.11
CA ASN A 126 12.33 27.58 -23.63
C ASN A 126 11.89 28.82 -22.84
N ALA A 127 10.68 29.34 -23.09
CA ALA A 127 10.20 30.59 -22.52
C ALA A 127 9.14 30.43 -21.42
N SER A 128 8.50 29.27 -21.31
CA SER A 128 7.36 29.03 -20.40
C SER A 128 7.74 28.39 -19.06
N GLN A 129 9.02 28.08 -18.85
CA GLN A 129 9.47 27.38 -17.64
C GLN A 129 9.79 28.37 -16.52
N ILE A 130 9.34 28.10 -15.28
CA ILE A 130 9.51 29.01 -14.15
C ILE A 130 10.42 28.38 -13.10
N ILE A 131 11.64 28.90 -12.96
CA ILE A 131 12.59 28.46 -11.93
C ILE A 131 12.77 29.57 -10.90
N VAL A 132 12.63 29.21 -9.63
CA VAL A 132 12.83 30.10 -8.49
C VAL A 132 13.84 29.46 -7.53
N LYS A 133 14.74 30.27 -6.98
CA LYS A 133 15.70 29.83 -5.97
C LYS A 133 15.61 30.69 -4.72
N VAL A 134 15.54 30.05 -3.56
CA VAL A 134 15.81 30.68 -2.26
C VAL A 134 17.19 30.20 -1.79
N PRO A 135 18.24 31.04 -1.84
CA PRO A 135 19.58 30.63 -1.47
C PRO A 135 19.72 30.26 0.01
N GLY A 136 20.37 29.12 0.27
CA GLY A 136 20.83 28.72 1.60
C GLY A 136 22.27 29.16 1.89
N MET A 137 22.79 28.74 3.04
CA MET A 137 24.21 28.96 3.40
C MET A 137 25.18 28.19 2.50
N PHE A 138 24.77 27.03 1.99
CA PHE A 138 25.55 26.20 1.08
C PHE A 138 24.95 26.20 -0.33
N ALA A 139 25.79 25.90 -1.32
CA ALA A 139 25.40 25.87 -2.73
C ALA A 139 24.42 24.73 -3.06
N SER A 140 24.45 23.64 -2.31
CA SER A 140 23.57 22.47 -2.44
C SER A 140 22.10 22.87 -2.38
N SER A 141 21.29 22.26 -3.25
CA SER A 141 19.86 22.59 -3.38
C SER A 141 18.95 21.37 -3.27
N VAL A 142 17.76 21.61 -2.72
CA VAL A 142 16.60 20.72 -2.83
C VAL A 142 15.71 21.25 -3.94
N LEU A 143 15.36 20.41 -4.91
CA LEU A 143 14.40 20.73 -5.97
C LEU A 143 12.98 20.36 -5.50
N LEU A 144 12.05 21.30 -5.56
CA LEU A 144 10.62 21.06 -5.42
C LEU A 144 9.98 21.31 -6.80
N SER A 145 9.46 20.27 -7.43
CA SER A 145 8.90 20.29 -8.78
C SER A 145 7.39 20.12 -8.72
N ALA A 146 6.67 20.88 -9.56
CA ALA A 146 5.24 20.77 -9.81
C ALA A 146 4.99 21.25 -11.24
N HIS A 147 4.05 20.65 -11.97
CA HIS A 147 3.70 21.12 -13.31
C HIS A 147 2.44 21.98 -13.26
N TYR A 148 2.35 22.97 -14.16
CA TYR A 148 1.23 23.92 -14.14
C TYR A 148 0.36 23.86 -15.40
N ASP A 149 0.69 23.04 -16.40
CA ASP A 149 -0.24 22.65 -17.47
C ASP A 149 -1.24 21.59 -16.99
N SER A 150 -2.39 21.54 -17.66
CA SER A 150 -3.37 20.45 -17.51
C SER A 150 -3.52 19.67 -18.81
N VAL A 151 -3.99 18.42 -18.78
CA VAL A 151 -4.48 17.81 -20.04
C VAL A 151 -5.61 18.63 -20.69
N ASN A 152 -5.79 18.40 -22.00
CA ASN A 152 -6.88 19.00 -22.75
C ASN A 152 -8.26 18.64 -22.17
N GLY A 153 -9.02 19.65 -21.75
CA GLY A 153 -10.38 19.50 -21.22
C GLY A 153 -10.50 19.20 -19.73
N SER A 154 -9.39 18.94 -19.02
CA SER A 154 -9.34 18.88 -17.56
C SER A 154 -9.09 20.27 -16.98
N PHE A 155 -9.62 20.56 -15.78
CA PHE A 155 -9.29 21.81 -15.08
C PHE A 155 -7.97 21.71 -14.29
N GLY A 156 -7.41 20.50 -14.15
CA GLY A 156 -6.11 20.27 -13.51
C GLY A 156 -6.08 20.69 -12.04
N ALA A 157 -7.17 20.47 -11.30
CA ALA A 157 -7.25 20.94 -9.92
C ALA A 157 -6.34 20.14 -8.99
N SER A 158 -6.30 18.83 -9.15
CA SER A 158 -5.39 17.95 -8.44
C SER A 158 -4.13 17.65 -9.27
N ASP A 159 -4.22 17.81 -10.59
CA ASP A 159 -3.23 17.41 -11.59
C ASP A 159 -2.80 18.57 -12.50
N ASP A 160 -1.81 19.38 -12.13
CA ASP A 160 -1.14 19.46 -10.81
C ASP A 160 -1.29 20.87 -10.19
N GLY A 161 -2.46 21.48 -10.38
CA GLY A 161 -2.77 22.78 -9.77
C GLY A 161 -2.59 22.77 -8.25
N ALA A 162 -2.86 21.63 -7.59
CA ALA A 162 -2.67 21.44 -6.16
C ALA A 162 -1.18 21.44 -5.78
N GLY A 163 -0.30 20.77 -6.54
CA GLY A 163 1.14 20.81 -6.33
C GLY A 163 1.71 22.22 -6.51
N VAL A 164 1.25 22.95 -7.53
CA VAL A 164 1.62 24.38 -7.73
C VAL A 164 1.22 25.23 -6.53
N ALA A 165 -0.02 25.07 -6.04
CA ALA A 165 -0.51 25.79 -4.87
C ALA A 165 0.29 25.44 -3.59
N ILE A 166 0.63 24.16 -3.40
CA ILE A 166 1.47 23.69 -2.30
C ILE A 166 2.87 24.32 -2.37
N ALA A 167 3.51 24.30 -3.53
CA ALA A 167 4.85 24.84 -3.72
C ALA A 167 4.91 26.36 -3.50
N LEU A 168 3.87 27.10 -3.90
CA LEU A 168 3.75 28.55 -3.63
C LEU A 168 3.64 28.86 -2.12
N ASP A 169 2.87 28.09 -1.35
CA ASP A 169 2.76 28.28 0.11
C ASP A 169 4.03 27.84 0.86
N ILE A 170 4.72 26.81 0.37
CA ILE A 170 6.05 26.42 0.89
C ILE A 170 7.05 27.55 0.66
N LEU A 171 7.07 28.19 -0.52
CA LEU A 171 7.88 29.39 -0.77
C LEU A 171 7.55 30.51 0.22
N ARG A 172 6.26 30.79 0.46
CA ARG A 172 5.83 31.78 1.47
C ARG A 172 6.42 31.43 2.84
N THR A 173 6.28 30.20 3.28
CA THR A 173 6.75 29.74 4.59
C THR A 173 8.27 29.86 4.72
N VAL A 174 9.01 29.48 3.68
CA VAL A 174 10.47 29.55 3.63
C VAL A 174 10.99 31.00 3.62
N VAL A 175 10.37 31.88 2.83
CA VAL A 175 10.77 33.30 2.72
C VAL A 175 10.48 34.05 4.00
N THR A 176 9.36 33.77 4.66
CA THR A 176 8.96 34.39 5.94
C THR A 176 9.66 33.78 7.16
N ALA A 177 10.36 32.66 7.01
CA ALA A 177 11.10 32.03 8.09
C ALA A 177 12.17 32.96 8.67
N LYS A 178 12.30 32.91 10.00
CA LYS A 178 13.31 33.68 10.75
C LYS A 178 14.68 33.01 10.77
N THR A 179 14.74 31.72 10.45
CA THR A 179 15.97 30.94 10.36
C THR A 179 16.49 30.97 8.93
N ARG A 180 17.82 31.07 8.78
CA ARG A 180 18.45 30.88 7.47
C ARG A 180 18.51 29.41 7.12
N LEU A 181 18.21 29.11 5.86
CA LEU A 181 18.33 27.77 5.33
C LEU A 181 19.78 27.32 5.25
N ARG A 182 20.02 26.03 5.45
CA ARG A 182 21.35 25.45 5.23
C ARG A 182 21.57 25.17 3.75
N ASN A 183 20.68 24.41 3.14
CA ASN A 183 20.65 24.14 1.71
C ASN A 183 19.69 25.12 1.02
N SER A 184 19.91 25.38 -0.25
CA SER A 184 19.01 26.22 -1.04
C SER A 184 17.73 25.46 -1.38
N LEU A 185 16.61 26.17 -1.50
CA LEU A 185 15.39 25.65 -2.12
C LEU A 185 15.38 26.10 -3.58
N VAL A 186 15.19 25.17 -4.50
CA VAL A 186 14.85 25.45 -5.90
C VAL A 186 13.41 24.98 -6.09
N VAL A 187 12.53 25.86 -6.55
CA VAL A 187 11.19 25.49 -6.96
C VAL A 187 11.10 25.60 -8.46
N PHE A 188 10.62 24.56 -9.10
CA PHE A 188 10.43 24.49 -10.54
C PHE A 188 8.95 24.27 -10.84
N PHE A 189 8.30 25.33 -11.32
CA PHE A 189 6.96 25.23 -11.90
C PHE A 189 7.15 25.00 -13.39
N ASN A 190 6.92 23.77 -13.82
CA ASN A 190 7.23 23.35 -15.17
C ASN A 190 5.98 23.29 -16.06
N ASN A 191 6.19 23.42 -17.36
CA ASN A 191 5.15 23.36 -18.38
C ASN A 191 5.41 22.20 -19.33
N GLY A 192 4.35 21.52 -19.76
CA GLY A 192 4.39 20.45 -20.76
C GLY A 192 4.71 19.08 -20.17
N GLU A 193 4.36 18.83 -18.91
CA GLU A 193 4.40 17.48 -18.31
C GLU A 193 3.49 16.55 -19.14
N GLU A 194 2.26 17.02 -19.35
CA GLU A 194 1.14 16.24 -19.87
C GLU A 194 1.38 15.81 -21.32
N ASP A 195 2.31 16.48 -21.96
CA ASP A 195 2.66 16.35 -23.36
C ASP A 195 4.08 15.80 -23.57
N CYS A 196 4.47 14.86 -22.70
CA CYS A 196 5.72 14.07 -22.68
C CYS A 196 6.85 14.63 -21.82
N LEU A 197 6.55 15.15 -20.63
CA LEU A 197 7.56 15.55 -19.64
C LEU A 197 8.52 16.61 -20.20
N CYS A 198 8.02 17.49 -21.07
CA CYS A 198 8.86 18.42 -21.82
C CYS A 198 9.57 19.40 -20.88
N GLY A 199 8.90 19.85 -19.81
CA GLY A 199 9.46 20.74 -18.81
C GLY A 199 10.63 20.12 -18.03
N SER A 200 10.45 18.94 -17.44
CA SER A 200 11.52 18.26 -16.71
C SER A 200 12.70 17.83 -17.60
N LYS A 201 12.44 17.38 -18.84
CA LYS A 201 13.50 17.11 -19.82
C LYS A 201 14.27 18.38 -20.17
N TRP A 202 13.57 19.47 -20.45
CA TRP A 202 14.20 20.77 -20.70
C TRP A 202 15.08 21.22 -19.53
N PHE A 203 14.65 21.02 -18.28
CA PHE A 203 15.43 21.38 -17.11
C PHE A 203 16.79 20.65 -17.07
N LEU A 204 16.79 19.36 -17.44
CA LEU A 204 17.99 18.53 -17.51
C LEU A 204 18.86 18.85 -18.73
N ASP A 205 18.26 19.06 -19.90
CA ASP A 205 18.96 19.41 -21.14
C ASP A 205 19.66 20.77 -21.02
N GLN A 206 19.02 21.72 -20.34
CA GLN A 206 19.64 22.99 -19.97
C GLN A 206 20.61 22.88 -18.79
N ASN A 207 20.86 21.68 -18.26
CA ASN A 207 21.81 21.40 -17.18
C ASN A 207 21.53 22.22 -15.90
N TYR A 208 20.27 22.55 -15.62
CA TYR A 208 19.90 23.31 -14.41
C TYR A 208 20.15 22.51 -13.13
N ASN A 209 20.02 21.18 -13.17
CA ASN A 209 20.39 20.30 -12.06
C ASN A 209 21.83 20.59 -11.57
N SER A 210 22.80 20.66 -12.48
CA SER A 210 24.20 20.95 -12.15
C SER A 210 24.42 22.42 -11.82
N ARG A 211 23.87 23.35 -12.60
CA ARG A 211 24.04 24.81 -12.40
C ARG A 211 23.45 25.28 -11.07
N LEU A 212 22.40 24.61 -10.59
CA LEU A 212 21.75 24.91 -9.33
C LEU A 212 22.19 23.96 -8.19
N HIS A 213 23.10 23.02 -8.47
CA HIS A 213 23.61 22.04 -7.50
C HIS A 213 22.49 21.26 -6.79
N VAL A 214 21.51 20.76 -7.55
CA VAL A 214 20.43 19.92 -7.04
C VAL A 214 21.02 18.62 -6.51
N GLN A 215 20.77 18.33 -5.24
CA GLN A 215 21.23 17.11 -4.54
C GLN A 215 20.09 16.16 -4.20
N ALA A 216 18.87 16.69 -4.07
CA ALA A 216 17.68 15.88 -3.89
C ALA A 216 16.46 16.57 -4.51
N PHE A 217 15.44 15.80 -4.89
CA PHE A 217 14.18 16.36 -5.40
C PHE A 217 12.93 15.85 -4.66
N VAL A 218 11.87 16.65 -4.71
CA VAL A 218 10.51 16.35 -4.30
C VAL A 218 9.62 16.71 -5.49
N ASN A 219 9.00 15.72 -6.12
CA ASN A 219 8.01 15.95 -7.17
C ASN A 219 6.61 15.90 -6.55
N LEU A 220 5.78 16.88 -6.89
CA LEU A 220 4.36 16.94 -6.55
C LEU A 220 3.56 16.62 -7.79
N GLU A 221 2.45 15.89 -7.62
CA GLU A 221 1.73 15.35 -8.76
C GLU A 221 0.23 15.08 -8.52
N GLY A 222 -0.53 14.95 -9.60
CA GLY A 222 -1.89 14.45 -9.61
C GLY A 222 -2.02 13.06 -10.27
N GLY A 223 -2.76 12.16 -9.62
CA GLY A 223 -3.10 10.83 -10.16
C GLY A 223 -4.57 10.47 -9.95
N GLY A 224 -5.37 11.44 -9.57
CA GLY A 224 -6.76 11.35 -9.08
C GLY A 224 -7.17 12.70 -8.50
N THR A 225 -8.27 12.76 -7.76
CA THR A 225 -8.78 13.99 -7.13
C THR A 225 -8.82 13.92 -5.61
N GLY A 226 -8.03 14.77 -4.96
CA GLY A 226 -8.05 14.98 -3.52
C GLY A 226 -7.66 13.78 -2.66
N GLY A 227 -8.17 13.78 -1.42
CA GLY A 227 -7.85 12.80 -0.40
C GLY A 227 -6.46 13.01 0.22
N ARG A 228 -5.93 11.93 0.81
CA ARG A 228 -4.61 11.98 1.45
C ARG A 228 -3.51 11.90 0.39
N ALA A 229 -2.70 12.95 0.22
CA ALA A 229 -1.53 12.88 -0.65
C ALA A 229 -0.57 11.75 -0.22
N ILE A 230 -0.22 10.85 -1.15
CA ILE A 230 0.59 9.66 -0.92
C ILE A 230 2.02 9.86 -1.40
N LEU A 231 3.01 9.46 -0.59
CA LEU A 231 4.35 9.17 -1.10
C LEU A 231 4.32 7.82 -1.82
N PHE A 232 4.37 7.82 -3.15
CA PHE A 232 4.20 6.59 -3.94
C PHE A 232 5.47 6.13 -4.65
N ARG A 233 6.48 7.00 -4.78
CA ARG A 233 7.84 6.63 -5.22
C ARG A 233 8.91 7.32 -4.39
N ALA A 234 9.99 6.58 -4.16
CA ALA A 234 11.22 7.10 -3.58
C ALA A 234 12.40 6.34 -4.15
N THR A 235 13.47 7.07 -4.44
CA THR A 235 14.72 6.55 -5.02
C THR A 235 15.70 6.00 -3.98
N ASP A 236 15.50 6.32 -2.69
CA ASP A 236 16.45 6.10 -1.60
C ASP A 236 15.71 5.73 -0.30
N GLU A 237 16.22 4.71 0.42
CA GLU A 237 15.62 4.25 1.69
C GLU A 237 15.64 5.32 2.80
N VAL A 238 16.70 6.13 2.86
CA VAL A 238 16.87 7.17 3.87
C VAL A 238 15.91 8.33 3.58
N LEU A 239 15.66 8.68 2.31
CA LEU A 239 14.63 9.66 1.94
C LEU A 239 13.24 9.19 2.36
N ALA A 240 12.86 7.95 2.02
CA ALA A 240 11.57 7.39 2.41
C ALA A 240 11.41 7.32 3.95
N SER A 241 12.46 6.87 4.65
CA SER A 241 12.48 6.84 6.12
C SER A 241 12.39 8.23 6.73
N THR A 242 13.04 9.23 6.13
CA THR A 242 12.98 10.62 6.60
C THR A 242 11.56 11.15 6.44
N TYR A 243 10.92 10.94 5.29
CA TYR A 243 9.52 11.33 5.07
C TYR A 243 8.60 10.70 6.12
N GLY A 244 8.70 9.39 6.35
CA GLY A 244 7.88 8.67 7.33
C GLY A 244 8.08 9.11 8.78
N GLN A 245 9.24 9.70 9.11
CA GLN A 245 9.57 10.20 10.46
C GLN A 245 9.11 11.65 10.70
N VAL A 246 9.14 12.50 9.67
CA VAL A 246 8.93 13.95 9.83
C VAL A 246 7.56 14.42 9.36
N ALA A 247 6.92 13.71 8.43
CA ALA A 247 5.57 14.04 7.99
C ALA A 247 4.59 13.95 9.19
N PRO A 248 3.79 14.99 9.48
CA PRO A 248 2.84 14.96 10.59
C PRO A 248 1.76 13.88 10.46
N MET A 249 1.36 13.57 9.22
CA MET A 249 0.32 12.61 8.89
C MET A 249 0.76 11.74 7.72
N PRO A 250 1.79 10.88 7.90
CA PRO A 250 2.39 10.14 6.79
C PRO A 250 1.36 9.25 6.09
N HIS A 251 1.36 9.32 4.78
CA HIS A 251 0.64 8.42 3.88
C HIS A 251 1.62 8.01 2.80
N MET A 252 1.98 6.73 2.77
CA MET A 252 3.08 6.27 1.92
C MET A 252 2.89 4.81 1.54
N ASN A 253 3.21 4.45 0.31
CA ASN A 253 3.21 3.06 -0.13
C ASN A 253 4.10 2.85 -1.37
N SER A 254 5.16 2.08 -1.21
CA SER A 254 6.11 1.73 -2.29
C SER A 254 5.52 0.85 -3.41
N ILE A 255 4.34 0.26 -3.22
CA ILE A 255 3.63 -0.52 -4.24
C ILE A 255 2.94 0.40 -5.26
N GLY A 256 2.49 1.58 -4.83
CA GLY A 256 1.74 2.52 -5.67
C GLY A 256 2.50 2.91 -6.92
N GLY A 257 3.78 3.27 -6.79
CA GLY A 257 4.65 3.58 -7.92
C GLY A 257 4.85 2.42 -8.88
N SER A 258 5.01 1.19 -8.38
CA SER A 258 5.17 0.00 -9.24
C SER A 258 3.95 -0.25 -10.11
N ILE A 259 2.76 0.02 -9.57
CA ILE A 259 1.50 -0.19 -10.30
C ILE A 259 1.25 0.95 -11.29
N LEU A 260 1.52 2.20 -10.91
CA LEU A 260 1.44 3.33 -11.85
C LEU A 260 2.37 3.15 -13.06
N THR A 261 3.61 2.71 -12.85
CA THR A 261 4.53 2.37 -13.94
C THR A 261 3.98 1.22 -14.80
N ALA A 262 3.39 0.18 -14.20
CA ALA A 262 2.78 -0.92 -14.93
C ALA A 262 1.57 -0.50 -15.78
N LEU A 263 0.85 0.55 -15.36
CA LEU A 263 -0.24 1.17 -16.10
C LEU A 263 0.25 2.18 -17.17
N GLY A 264 1.56 2.40 -17.28
CA GLY A 264 2.14 3.36 -18.22
C GLY A 264 1.92 4.83 -17.83
N SER A 265 1.67 5.11 -16.55
CA SER A 265 1.67 6.46 -15.98
C SER A 265 3.11 6.88 -15.72
N TYR A 266 3.49 8.04 -16.24
CA TYR A 266 4.80 8.65 -16.03
C TYR A 266 4.60 10.08 -15.53
N THR A 267 5.61 10.64 -14.86
CA THR A 267 5.61 11.97 -14.28
C THR A 267 6.99 12.60 -14.46
N ASP A 268 7.19 13.83 -14.00
CA ASP A 268 8.52 14.45 -14.01
C ASP A 268 9.55 13.71 -13.13
N TYR A 269 9.10 12.90 -12.15
CA TYR A 269 9.96 12.02 -11.37
C TYR A 269 10.90 11.18 -12.24
N GLU A 270 10.41 10.62 -13.35
CA GLU A 270 11.20 9.75 -14.23
C GLU A 270 12.36 10.48 -14.89
N SER A 271 12.16 11.75 -15.24
CA SER A 271 13.24 12.58 -15.78
C SER A 271 14.35 12.74 -14.74
N TYR A 272 13.99 13.11 -13.51
CA TYR A 272 14.98 13.35 -12.44
C TYR A 272 15.66 12.07 -11.97
N GLN A 273 14.89 10.98 -11.81
CA GLN A 273 15.40 9.67 -11.44
C GLN A 273 16.31 9.09 -12.54
N GLY A 274 15.95 9.28 -13.82
CA GLY A 274 16.79 8.90 -14.96
C GLY A 274 18.09 9.70 -15.08
N ALA A 275 18.19 10.85 -14.40
CA ALA A 275 19.40 11.66 -14.28
C ALA A 275 20.18 11.40 -12.98
N ASP A 276 19.92 10.28 -12.30
CA ASP A 276 20.54 9.86 -11.04
C ASP A 276 20.40 10.88 -9.89
N ILE A 277 19.37 11.72 -9.91
CA ILE A 277 19.07 12.63 -8.80
C ILE A 277 18.20 11.86 -7.81
N PRO A 278 18.59 11.75 -6.53
CA PRO A 278 17.74 11.08 -5.55
C PRO A 278 16.55 11.97 -5.18
N GLY A 279 15.36 11.41 -5.12
CA GLY A 279 14.17 12.13 -4.68
C GLY A 279 13.00 11.24 -4.34
N VAL A 280 11.87 11.92 -4.16
CA VAL A 280 10.57 11.34 -3.83
C VAL A 280 9.48 11.92 -4.73
N ASP A 281 8.38 11.19 -4.83
CA ASP A 281 7.20 11.57 -5.60
C ASP A 281 5.94 11.47 -4.75
N VAL A 282 5.19 12.56 -4.67
CA VAL A 282 4.02 12.70 -3.81
C VAL A 282 2.82 13.12 -4.64
N ALA A 283 1.74 12.33 -4.62
CA ALA A 283 0.56 12.60 -5.43
C ALA A 283 -0.75 12.60 -4.65
N PHE A 284 -1.71 13.40 -5.09
CA PHE A 284 -3.13 13.14 -4.84
C PHE A 284 -3.60 12.04 -5.78
N TYR A 285 -4.38 11.09 -5.29
CA TYR A 285 -4.54 9.84 -6.02
C TYR A 285 -5.87 9.14 -5.81
N GLU A 286 -6.71 9.61 -4.88
CA GLU A 286 -8.06 9.07 -4.71
C GLU A 286 -8.94 9.44 -5.91
N HIS A 287 -10.06 8.76 -6.14
CA HIS A 287 -11.00 9.11 -7.22
C HIS A 287 -10.38 9.20 -8.63
N ARG A 288 -9.51 8.25 -9.01
CA ARG A 288 -8.86 8.24 -10.34
C ARG A 288 -9.84 8.25 -11.53
N GLU A 289 -11.11 7.93 -11.35
CA GLU A 289 -12.14 8.07 -12.40
C GLU A 289 -12.31 9.51 -12.91
N PHE A 290 -11.90 10.51 -12.13
CA PHE A 290 -11.92 11.93 -12.49
C PHE A 290 -10.59 12.42 -13.06
N TYR A 291 -9.55 11.59 -13.02
CA TYR A 291 -8.23 11.89 -13.58
C TYR A 291 -8.29 12.07 -15.10
N HIS A 292 -7.64 13.10 -15.62
CA HIS A 292 -7.69 13.49 -17.03
C HIS A 292 -9.11 13.75 -17.58
N THR A 293 -10.06 14.13 -16.73
CA THR A 293 -11.42 14.49 -17.15
C THR A 293 -11.80 15.88 -16.65
N PRO A 294 -12.87 16.50 -17.18
CA PRO A 294 -13.39 17.76 -16.64
C PRO A 294 -13.83 17.71 -15.16
N GLN A 295 -13.86 16.52 -14.56
CA GLN A 295 -14.21 16.29 -13.16
C GLN A 295 -13.02 16.53 -12.22
N ASP A 296 -11.77 16.52 -12.71
CA ASP A 296 -10.64 17.05 -11.93
C ASP A 296 -10.73 18.58 -11.86
N ASN A 297 -11.56 19.04 -10.92
CA ASN A 297 -11.94 20.42 -10.69
C ASN A 297 -12.11 20.70 -9.18
N LEU A 298 -12.34 21.97 -8.82
CA LEU A 298 -12.51 22.41 -7.42
C LEU A 298 -13.68 21.75 -6.68
N GLY A 299 -14.61 21.08 -7.36
CA GLY A 299 -15.69 20.35 -6.72
C GLY A 299 -15.25 19.01 -6.11
N HIS A 300 -14.11 18.47 -6.52
CA HIS A 300 -13.63 17.13 -6.14
C HIS A 300 -12.28 17.12 -5.41
N ILE A 301 -11.80 18.30 -5.00
CA ILE A 301 -10.66 18.47 -4.09
C ILE A 301 -11.05 19.53 -3.05
N SER A 302 -10.53 19.42 -1.84
CA SER A 302 -10.87 20.27 -0.70
C SER A 302 -9.65 20.94 -0.08
N ALA A 303 -9.87 22.00 0.70
CA ALA A 303 -8.80 22.65 1.46
C ALA A 303 -8.14 21.73 2.50
N GLN A 304 -8.84 20.69 2.96
CA GLN A 304 -8.32 19.71 3.91
C GLN A 304 -7.34 18.72 3.24
N ASP A 305 -7.57 18.40 1.97
CA ASP A 305 -6.65 17.60 1.14
C ASP A 305 -5.33 18.35 0.96
N LEU A 306 -5.41 19.63 0.57
CA LEU A 306 -4.24 20.50 0.46
C LEU A 306 -3.54 20.65 1.80
N GLN A 307 -4.28 20.79 2.90
CA GLN A 307 -3.67 20.83 4.24
C GLN A 307 -2.88 19.54 4.52
N HIS A 308 -3.44 18.37 4.25
CA HIS A 308 -2.77 17.09 4.47
C HIS A 308 -1.47 16.99 3.66
N GLY A 309 -1.56 17.18 2.34
CA GLY A 309 -0.40 17.08 1.45
C GLY A 309 0.65 18.15 1.76
N GLY A 310 0.22 19.41 1.85
CA GLY A 310 1.10 20.54 2.10
C GLY A 310 1.83 20.48 3.44
N SER A 311 1.17 20.04 4.53
CA SER A 311 1.84 19.90 5.84
C SER A 311 2.93 18.83 5.81
N ASN A 312 2.67 17.69 5.17
CA ASN A 312 3.64 16.61 5.03
C ASN A 312 4.83 17.03 4.17
N VAL A 313 4.56 17.62 2.99
CA VAL A 313 5.61 18.09 2.06
C VAL A 313 6.42 19.20 2.70
N LEU A 314 5.80 20.18 3.37
CA LEU A 314 6.49 21.26 4.07
C LEU A 314 7.45 20.70 5.13
N ALA A 315 6.98 19.79 5.99
CA ALA A 315 7.82 19.18 7.02
C ALA A 315 9.03 18.44 6.42
N PHE A 316 8.80 17.69 5.33
CA PHE A 316 9.85 16.97 4.64
C PHE A 316 10.87 17.90 3.96
N VAL A 317 10.40 18.88 3.17
CA VAL A 317 11.26 19.88 2.51
C VAL A 317 12.06 20.67 3.54
N MET A 318 11.43 21.15 4.62
CA MET A 318 12.13 21.87 5.68
C MET A 318 13.22 21.02 6.35
N THR A 319 12.99 19.72 6.49
CA THR A 319 14.02 18.79 6.99
C THR A 319 15.22 18.71 6.04
N LEU A 320 14.98 18.55 4.74
CA LEU A 320 16.06 18.51 3.73
C LEU A 320 16.82 19.84 3.64
N LEU A 321 16.12 20.97 3.75
CA LEU A 321 16.74 22.30 3.73
C LEU A 321 17.66 22.56 4.93
N HIS A 322 17.54 21.80 6.02
CA HIS A 322 18.41 21.88 7.19
C HIS A 322 19.39 20.70 7.32
N ASP A 323 19.31 19.70 6.44
CA ASP A 323 20.15 18.49 6.51
C ASP A 323 21.64 18.80 6.25
N PRO A 324 22.55 18.41 7.17
CA PRO A 324 24.00 18.56 6.96
C PRO A 324 24.61 17.84 5.78
N PHE A 325 23.98 16.75 5.36
CA PHE A 325 24.57 15.74 4.50
C PHE A 325 23.64 15.46 3.31
N LEU A 326 23.07 16.50 2.72
CA LEU A 326 22.12 16.38 1.61
C LEU A 326 22.66 15.55 0.43
N GLY A 327 23.96 15.63 0.14
CA GLY A 327 24.61 14.84 -0.92
C GLY A 327 24.89 13.36 -0.57
N ARG A 328 24.38 12.84 0.55
CA ARG A 328 24.56 11.43 0.93
C ARG A 328 23.58 10.49 0.23
N PHE A 329 22.42 11.01 -0.19
CA PHE A 329 21.35 10.22 -0.79
C PHE A 329 21.77 9.66 -2.14
N ARG A 330 21.27 8.49 -2.50
CA ARG A 330 21.59 7.82 -3.76
C ARG A 330 20.34 7.25 -4.39
N ALA A 331 20.23 7.36 -5.71
CA ALA A 331 19.12 6.78 -6.46
C ALA A 331 19.38 5.30 -6.83
N ASP A 332 19.84 4.48 -5.86
CA ASP A 332 20.38 3.14 -6.13
C ASP A 332 19.58 1.95 -5.54
N ASP A 333 18.65 2.16 -4.60
CA ASP A 333 17.85 1.08 -3.99
C ASP A 333 16.34 1.41 -4.02
N PRO A 334 15.48 0.56 -4.62
CA PRO A 334 14.04 0.70 -4.46
C PRO A 334 13.65 0.59 -2.98
N ALA A 335 13.28 1.72 -2.40
CA ALA A 335 12.86 1.79 -1.01
C ALA A 335 11.53 1.02 -0.82
N VAL A 336 11.48 0.16 0.21
CA VAL A 336 10.27 -0.55 0.63
C VAL A 336 9.71 0.17 1.85
N TYR A 337 8.54 0.76 1.70
CA TYR A 337 7.91 1.56 2.74
C TYR A 337 6.39 1.55 2.63
N PHE A 338 5.73 1.79 3.76
CA PHE A 338 4.29 1.91 3.90
C PHE A 338 3.92 2.71 5.17
N ASP A 339 2.73 3.27 5.26
CA ASP A 339 2.17 3.75 6.53
C ASP A 339 1.34 2.68 7.23
N PHE A 340 1.41 2.67 8.56
CA PHE A 340 0.50 1.91 9.41
C PHE A 340 -0.63 2.85 9.87
N VAL A 341 -1.88 2.49 9.55
CA VAL A 341 -3.12 3.17 10.01
C VAL A 341 -3.16 4.68 9.68
N GLY A 342 -2.45 5.14 8.64
CA GLY A 342 -2.38 6.56 8.29
C GLY A 342 -1.64 7.45 9.29
N ARG A 343 -0.83 6.89 10.19
CA ARG A 343 -0.20 7.63 11.30
C ARG A 343 1.30 7.40 11.43
N TRP A 344 1.79 6.21 11.11
CA TRP A 344 3.19 5.86 11.33
C TRP A 344 3.83 5.38 10.04
N GLY A 345 4.78 6.13 9.51
CA GLY A 345 5.58 5.70 8.37
C GLY A 345 6.57 4.61 8.77
N ILE A 346 6.59 3.50 8.03
CA ILE A 346 7.50 2.38 8.21
C ILE A 346 8.32 2.21 6.94
N THR A 347 9.64 2.20 7.08
CA THR A 347 10.57 1.89 5.99
C THR A 347 11.33 0.62 6.35
N MET A 348 11.29 -0.36 5.46
CA MET A 348 12.02 -1.61 5.58
C MET A 348 13.39 -1.40 4.95
N THR A 349 14.39 -1.03 5.75
CA THR A 349 15.79 -0.98 5.28
C THR A 349 16.26 -2.35 4.82
N THR A 350 17.30 -2.42 3.99
CA THR A 350 17.92 -3.69 3.59
C THR A 350 18.19 -4.63 4.79
N ASN A 351 18.71 -4.10 5.89
CA ASN A 351 18.93 -4.88 7.12
C ASN A 351 17.62 -5.35 7.76
N MET A 352 16.59 -4.51 7.83
CA MET A 352 15.28 -4.90 8.35
C MET A 352 14.60 -5.97 7.48
N ARG A 353 14.77 -5.89 6.15
CA ARG A 353 14.30 -6.93 5.21
C ARG A 353 14.97 -8.27 5.52
N PHE A 354 16.30 -8.29 5.69
CA PHE A 354 17.04 -9.50 6.09
C PHE A 354 16.66 -10.01 7.48
N LEU A 355 16.50 -9.12 8.47
CA LEU A 355 16.09 -9.49 9.82
C LEU A 355 14.66 -10.05 9.84
N ALA A 356 13.74 -9.50 9.05
CA ALA A 356 12.39 -10.03 8.90
C ALA A 356 12.42 -11.44 8.31
N LEU A 357 13.22 -11.66 7.25
CA LEU A 357 13.43 -12.99 6.68
C LEU A 357 14.05 -13.96 7.69
N LEU A 358 15.10 -13.55 8.40
CA LEU A 358 15.74 -14.36 9.44
C LEU A 358 14.77 -14.70 10.57
N ALA A 359 14.01 -13.72 11.07
CA ALA A 359 13.00 -13.92 12.10
C ALA A 359 11.93 -14.92 11.63
N SER A 360 11.54 -14.85 10.36
CA SER A 360 10.60 -15.78 9.74
C SER A 360 11.13 -17.22 9.76
N TYR A 361 12.39 -17.42 9.40
CA TYR A 361 13.07 -18.71 9.47
C TYR A 361 13.23 -19.24 10.89
N MET A 362 13.64 -18.37 11.83
CA MET A 362 13.78 -18.74 13.24
C MET A 362 12.44 -19.15 13.85
N ALA A 363 11.35 -18.44 13.51
CA ALA A 363 10.01 -18.77 13.97
C ALA A 363 9.52 -20.12 13.40
N ALA A 364 9.76 -20.41 12.12
CA ALA A 364 9.44 -21.72 11.56
C ALA A 364 10.31 -22.84 12.12
N GLY A 365 11.61 -22.61 12.30
CA GLY A 365 12.51 -23.56 12.96
C GLY A 365 12.05 -23.89 14.37
N ALA A 366 11.67 -22.88 15.15
CA ALA A 366 11.07 -23.07 16.47
C ALA A 366 9.76 -23.87 16.39
N THR A 367 8.88 -23.56 15.44
CA THR A 367 7.63 -24.31 15.20
C THR A 367 7.93 -25.79 14.93
N ILE A 368 8.87 -26.07 14.02
CA ILE A 368 9.28 -27.44 13.64
C ILE A 368 9.90 -28.18 14.82
N LEU A 369 10.76 -27.53 15.61
CA LEU A 369 11.40 -28.14 16.78
C LEU A 369 10.39 -28.47 17.88
N VAL A 370 9.47 -27.55 18.17
CA VAL A 370 8.37 -27.81 19.13
C VAL A 370 7.47 -28.93 18.61
N TYR A 371 7.15 -28.93 17.33
CA TYR A 371 6.39 -30.02 16.69
C TYR A 371 7.11 -31.37 16.83
N ALA A 372 8.39 -31.43 16.46
CA ALA A 372 9.20 -32.64 16.50
C ALA A 372 9.34 -33.17 17.93
N ALA A 373 9.66 -32.29 18.89
CA ALA A 373 9.84 -32.66 20.29
C ALA A 373 8.54 -33.19 20.93
N HIS A 374 7.39 -32.66 20.53
CA HIS A 374 6.11 -33.00 21.16
C HIS A 374 5.36 -34.14 20.45
N PHE A 375 5.25 -34.07 19.12
CA PHE A 375 4.43 -34.98 18.33
C PHE A 375 5.21 -36.11 17.66
N GLU A 376 6.53 -35.96 17.49
CA GLU A 376 7.40 -36.93 16.81
C GLU A 376 8.73 -37.20 17.54
N PRO A 377 8.77 -37.35 18.88
CA PRO A 377 10.01 -37.31 19.68
C PRO A 377 11.02 -38.43 19.38
N THR A 378 10.56 -39.52 18.77
CA THR A 378 11.38 -40.70 18.46
C THR A 378 11.87 -40.73 17.02
N LYS A 379 11.39 -39.83 16.16
CA LYS A 379 11.78 -39.80 14.75
C LYS A 379 13.00 -38.89 14.56
N PRO A 380 13.96 -39.27 13.68
CA PRO A 380 15.03 -38.36 13.33
C PRO A 380 14.47 -37.14 12.59
N ILE A 381 15.11 -35.98 12.79
CA ILE A 381 14.64 -34.70 12.23
C ILE A 381 14.49 -34.74 10.70
N SER A 382 15.31 -35.53 10.00
CA SER A 382 15.22 -35.72 8.54
C SER A 382 13.89 -36.34 8.11
N VAL A 383 13.36 -37.30 8.89
CA VAL A 383 12.07 -37.94 8.62
C VAL A 383 10.91 -36.98 8.93
N VAL A 384 11.04 -36.17 9.99
CA VAL A 384 10.07 -35.10 10.29
C VAL A 384 10.03 -34.08 9.15
N MET A 385 11.19 -33.63 8.68
CA MET A 385 11.31 -32.69 7.56
C MET A 385 10.69 -33.27 6.29
N TRP A 386 11.01 -34.52 5.93
CA TRP A 386 10.40 -35.17 4.77
C TRP A 386 8.87 -35.26 4.88
N SER A 387 8.38 -35.61 6.07
CA SER A 387 6.94 -35.66 6.34
C SER A 387 6.28 -34.28 6.15
N LEU A 388 6.89 -33.19 6.63
CA LEU A 388 6.37 -31.83 6.43
C LEU A 388 6.34 -31.44 4.94
N THR A 389 7.42 -31.75 4.20
CA THR A 389 7.51 -31.43 2.77
C THR A 389 6.50 -32.20 1.92
N SER A 390 6.08 -33.40 2.35
CA SER A 390 5.06 -34.17 1.63
C SER A 390 3.69 -33.46 1.57
N THR A 391 3.42 -32.58 2.53
CA THR A 391 2.19 -31.77 2.60
C THR A 391 2.26 -30.49 1.78
N TRP A 392 3.44 -30.09 1.28
CA TRP A 392 3.59 -28.87 0.47
C TRP A 392 2.73 -28.89 -0.80
N SER A 393 2.52 -30.07 -1.40
CA SER A 393 1.60 -30.22 -2.54
C SER A 393 0.21 -29.65 -2.25
N THR A 394 -0.29 -29.82 -1.04
CA THR A 394 -1.57 -29.25 -0.59
C THR A 394 -1.52 -27.74 -0.48
N VAL A 395 -0.42 -27.20 0.04
CA VAL A 395 -0.25 -25.75 0.23
C VAL A 395 -0.10 -25.05 -1.12
N VAL A 396 0.67 -25.64 -2.04
CA VAL A 396 0.78 -25.19 -3.44
C VAL A 396 -0.58 -25.22 -4.12
N ASN A 397 -1.33 -26.31 -3.96
CA ASN A 397 -2.69 -26.41 -4.51
C ASN A 397 -3.62 -25.36 -3.90
N ALA A 398 -3.55 -25.12 -2.58
CA ALA A 398 -4.35 -24.09 -1.92
C ALA A 398 -4.02 -22.69 -2.47
N PHE A 399 -2.74 -22.36 -2.60
CA PHE A 399 -2.30 -21.10 -3.19
C PHE A 399 -2.83 -20.93 -4.62
N GLY A 400 -2.64 -21.94 -5.48
CA GLY A 400 -3.09 -21.89 -6.88
C GLY A 400 -4.62 -21.84 -7.02
N LEU A 401 -5.35 -22.66 -6.27
CA LEU A 401 -6.82 -22.68 -6.31
C LEU A 401 -7.43 -21.40 -5.75
N SER A 402 -6.90 -20.88 -4.65
CA SER A 402 -7.35 -19.59 -4.10
C SER A 402 -7.12 -18.44 -5.07
N TRP A 403 -5.98 -18.44 -5.77
CA TRP A 403 -5.71 -17.44 -6.80
C TRP A 403 -6.68 -17.56 -7.99
N ILE A 404 -6.86 -18.77 -8.54
CA ILE A 404 -7.77 -19.02 -9.67
C ILE A 404 -9.22 -18.68 -9.31
N VAL A 405 -9.71 -19.17 -8.18
CA VAL A 405 -11.10 -18.93 -7.77
C VAL A 405 -11.31 -17.47 -7.36
N GLY A 406 -10.31 -16.83 -6.74
CA GLY A 406 -10.31 -15.39 -6.48
C GLY A 406 -10.46 -14.57 -7.77
N LEU A 407 -9.70 -14.92 -8.82
CA LEU A 407 -9.82 -14.31 -10.14
C LEU A 407 -11.21 -14.52 -10.73
N VAL A 408 -11.70 -15.77 -10.77
CA VAL A 408 -13.02 -16.09 -11.32
C VAL A 408 -14.13 -15.34 -10.57
N ALA A 409 -14.02 -15.21 -9.24
CA ALA A 409 -14.99 -14.45 -8.45
C ALA A 409 -14.99 -12.97 -8.82
N VAL A 410 -13.82 -12.37 -9.08
CA VAL A 410 -13.68 -10.94 -9.39
C VAL A 410 -14.08 -10.59 -10.84
N LEU A 411 -13.89 -11.49 -11.82
CA LEU A 411 -14.11 -11.20 -13.24
C LEU A 411 -15.48 -10.55 -13.58
N PRO A 412 -16.63 -11.02 -13.05
CA PRO A 412 -17.92 -10.37 -13.31
C PRO A 412 -18.01 -8.94 -12.76
N VAL A 413 -17.46 -8.71 -11.57
CA VAL A 413 -17.40 -7.38 -10.94
C VAL A 413 -16.50 -6.47 -11.77
N ALA A 414 -15.31 -6.95 -12.13
CA ALA A 414 -14.35 -6.20 -12.96
C ALA A 414 -14.94 -5.82 -14.32
N MET A 415 -15.61 -6.75 -14.99
CA MET A 415 -16.29 -6.51 -16.27
C MET A 415 -17.42 -5.48 -16.11
N PHE A 416 -18.19 -5.58 -15.02
CA PHE A 416 -19.25 -4.61 -14.74
C PHE A 416 -18.71 -3.21 -14.46
N VAL A 417 -17.66 -3.09 -13.63
CA VAL A 417 -16.98 -1.80 -13.39
C VAL A 417 -16.41 -1.25 -14.69
N ALA A 418 -15.80 -2.10 -15.53
CA ALA A 418 -15.25 -1.67 -16.81
C ALA A 418 -16.33 -1.09 -17.75
N ILE A 419 -17.53 -1.67 -17.75
CA ILE A 419 -18.67 -1.23 -18.58
C ILE A 419 -19.33 0.02 -17.99
N THR A 420 -19.58 0.03 -16.68
CA THR A 420 -20.37 1.09 -16.01
C THR A 420 -19.54 2.29 -15.59
N LYS A 421 -18.22 2.13 -15.48
CA LYS A 421 -17.31 3.12 -14.91
C LYS A 421 -17.74 3.57 -13.50
N SER A 422 -18.41 2.69 -12.75
CA SER A 422 -18.87 2.99 -11.40
C SER A 422 -17.79 2.65 -10.38
N ALA A 423 -17.17 3.68 -9.82
CA ALA A 423 -16.24 3.56 -8.70
C ALA A 423 -16.89 2.96 -7.45
N ALA A 424 -18.18 3.24 -7.20
CA ALA A 424 -18.90 2.64 -6.08
C ALA A 424 -18.93 1.10 -6.12
N MET A 425 -18.74 0.51 -7.29
CA MET A 425 -18.75 -0.94 -7.50
C MET A 425 -17.38 -1.60 -7.31
N SER A 426 -16.28 -0.84 -7.32
CA SER A 426 -14.95 -1.39 -7.00
C SER A 426 -14.93 -2.00 -5.60
N TRP A 427 -15.71 -1.44 -4.68
CA TRP A 427 -15.88 -1.94 -3.31
C TRP A 427 -16.36 -3.40 -3.25
N ALA A 428 -17.06 -3.89 -4.26
CA ALA A 428 -17.53 -5.28 -4.31
C ALA A 428 -16.41 -6.27 -4.70
N VAL A 429 -15.29 -5.78 -5.26
CA VAL A 429 -14.14 -6.60 -5.70
C VAL A 429 -13.43 -7.22 -4.50
N ILE A 430 -13.19 -6.45 -3.43
CA ILE A 430 -12.52 -6.93 -2.22
C ILE A 430 -13.26 -8.12 -1.59
N PRO A 431 -14.56 -8.02 -1.23
CA PRO A 431 -15.30 -9.15 -0.70
C PRO A 431 -15.43 -10.29 -1.71
N ALA A 432 -15.55 -10.02 -3.02
CA ALA A 432 -15.54 -11.05 -4.06
C ALA A 432 -14.23 -11.87 -4.05
N ALA A 433 -13.09 -11.17 -4.03
CA ALA A 433 -11.78 -11.79 -3.99
C ALA A 433 -11.63 -12.64 -2.72
N VAL A 434 -12.00 -12.10 -1.55
CA VAL A 434 -11.92 -12.82 -0.27
C VAL A 434 -12.76 -14.09 -0.28
N VAL A 435 -14.00 -14.01 -0.76
CA VAL A 435 -14.89 -15.19 -0.90
C VAL A 435 -14.25 -16.22 -1.84
N GLY A 436 -13.72 -15.80 -2.99
CA GLY A 436 -13.05 -16.70 -3.92
C GLY A 436 -11.84 -17.41 -3.30
N HIS A 437 -11.04 -16.71 -2.51
CA HIS A 437 -9.91 -17.31 -1.79
C HIS A 437 -10.36 -18.34 -0.75
N VAL A 438 -11.37 -17.99 0.05
CA VAL A 438 -11.97 -18.90 1.05
C VAL A 438 -12.46 -20.18 0.39
N VAL A 439 -13.12 -20.07 -0.76
CA VAL A 439 -13.56 -21.23 -1.55
C VAL A 439 -12.36 -22.06 -2.03
N GLY A 440 -11.35 -21.43 -2.62
CA GLY A 440 -10.17 -22.14 -3.13
C GLY A 440 -9.40 -22.88 -2.03
N VAL A 441 -9.21 -22.24 -0.87
CA VAL A 441 -8.57 -22.88 0.29
C VAL A 441 -9.41 -24.05 0.80
N THR A 442 -10.73 -23.88 0.88
CA THR A 442 -11.65 -24.94 1.30
C THR A 442 -11.52 -26.16 0.40
N PHE A 443 -11.47 -25.96 -0.93
CA PHE A 443 -11.35 -27.07 -1.87
C PHE A 443 -10.03 -27.83 -1.71
N ALA A 444 -8.91 -27.12 -1.52
CA ALA A 444 -7.62 -27.75 -1.24
C ALA A 444 -7.62 -28.53 0.09
N ALA A 445 -8.29 -28.00 1.11
CA ALA A 445 -8.49 -28.65 2.40
C ALA A 445 -9.32 -29.94 2.29
N GLU A 446 -10.41 -29.94 1.51
CA GLU A 446 -11.23 -31.13 1.23
C GLU A 446 -10.40 -32.23 0.53
N GLN A 447 -9.62 -31.86 -0.50
CA GLN A 447 -8.73 -32.79 -1.20
C GLN A 447 -7.68 -33.42 -0.28
N TRP A 448 -7.17 -32.65 0.67
CA TRP A 448 -6.23 -33.17 1.67
C TRP A 448 -6.90 -34.18 2.59
N ARG A 449 -8.11 -33.88 3.10
CA ARG A 449 -8.90 -34.81 3.94
C ARG A 449 -9.16 -36.12 3.21
N PHE A 450 -9.58 -36.03 1.95
CA PHE A 450 -9.81 -37.20 1.10
C PHE A 450 -8.55 -38.06 0.95
N ARG A 451 -7.39 -37.44 0.67
CA ARG A 451 -6.09 -38.14 0.54
C ARG A 451 -5.66 -38.86 1.83
N HIS A 452 -6.08 -38.37 2.99
CA HIS A 452 -5.73 -38.94 4.29
C HIS A 452 -6.83 -39.84 4.88
N HIS A 453 -7.85 -40.17 4.08
CA HIS A 453 -8.96 -41.03 4.48
C HIS A 453 -9.68 -40.57 5.76
N LEU A 454 -9.75 -39.26 5.98
CA LEU A 454 -10.53 -38.66 7.06
C LEU A 454 -12.01 -38.66 6.64
N GLY A 455 -12.86 -39.35 7.39
CA GLY A 455 -14.30 -39.39 7.11
C GLY A 455 -14.95 -38.00 7.21
N GLU A 456 -16.08 -37.79 6.51
CA GLU A 456 -16.77 -36.48 6.44
C GLU A 456 -17.16 -35.90 7.81
N ASP A 457 -17.33 -36.76 8.83
CA ASP A 457 -17.76 -36.38 10.18
C ASP A 457 -16.66 -36.53 11.25
N LEU A 458 -15.42 -36.94 10.88
CA LEU A 458 -14.33 -37.15 11.83
C LEU A 458 -13.37 -35.96 11.84
N PRO A 459 -13.23 -35.24 12.98
CA PRO A 459 -12.25 -34.17 13.10
C PRO A 459 -10.82 -34.73 12.99
N PRO A 460 -9.89 -34.07 12.26
CA PRO A 460 -8.48 -34.44 12.25
C PRO A 460 -7.90 -34.45 13.67
N PHE A 461 -6.89 -35.30 13.90
CA PHE A 461 -6.20 -35.32 15.17
C PHE A 461 -5.40 -34.04 15.34
N THR A 462 -5.21 -33.61 16.59
CA THR A 462 -4.39 -32.45 16.96
C THR A 462 -3.01 -32.45 16.29
N ARG A 463 -2.41 -33.65 16.13
CA ARG A 463 -1.14 -33.87 15.44
C ARG A 463 -1.19 -33.50 13.96
N ASP A 464 -2.29 -33.80 13.26
CA ASP A 464 -2.43 -33.52 11.83
C ASP A 464 -2.61 -32.02 11.59
N VAL A 465 -3.34 -31.34 12.48
CA VAL A 465 -3.50 -29.88 12.42
C VAL A 465 -2.18 -29.17 12.72
N ALA A 466 -1.45 -29.61 13.74
CA ALA A 466 -0.12 -29.10 14.06
C ALA A 466 0.88 -29.36 12.91
N HIS A 467 0.78 -30.52 12.24
CA HIS A 467 1.61 -30.86 11.09
C HIS A 467 1.32 -29.96 9.90
N LEU A 468 0.04 -29.76 9.56
CA LEU A 468 -0.38 -28.87 8.48
C LEU A 468 -0.01 -27.40 8.77
N ALA A 469 -0.12 -26.95 10.01
CA ALA A 469 0.32 -25.63 10.44
C ALA A 469 1.83 -25.45 10.24
N THR A 470 2.61 -26.44 10.67
CA THR A 470 4.07 -26.42 10.52
C THR A 470 4.48 -26.48 9.04
N ALA A 471 3.80 -27.29 8.22
CA ALA A 471 4.03 -27.37 6.79
C ALA A 471 3.72 -26.04 6.07
N SER A 472 2.58 -25.41 6.38
CA SER A 472 2.21 -24.09 5.84
C SER A 472 3.21 -22.99 6.23
N ALA A 473 3.63 -22.95 7.51
CA ALA A 473 4.66 -22.03 7.98
C ALA A 473 6.00 -22.22 7.24
N SER A 474 6.45 -23.46 7.07
CA SER A 474 7.70 -23.78 6.36
C SER A 474 7.64 -23.43 4.88
N PHE A 475 6.50 -23.67 4.22
CA PHE A 475 6.31 -23.35 2.80
C PHE A 475 6.35 -21.84 2.57
N ALA A 476 5.61 -21.06 3.37
CA ALA A 476 5.57 -19.61 3.26
C ALA A 476 6.97 -18.98 3.40
N ASN A 477 7.83 -19.53 4.27
CA ASN A 477 9.22 -19.10 4.43
C ASN A 477 10.08 -19.34 3.19
N VAL A 478 9.93 -20.51 2.56
CA VAL A 478 10.67 -20.86 1.35
C VAL A 478 10.26 -19.96 0.19
N VAL A 479 8.95 -19.74 0.01
CA VAL A 479 8.43 -18.81 -1.01
C VAL A 479 8.93 -17.38 -0.76
N SER A 480 8.92 -16.93 0.50
CA SER A 480 9.42 -15.60 0.89
C SER A 480 10.90 -15.38 0.53
N SER A 481 11.67 -16.45 0.34
CA SER A 481 13.12 -16.36 0.07
C SER A 481 13.49 -16.45 -1.40
N VAL A 482 12.60 -17.02 -2.23
CA VAL A 482 12.79 -17.13 -3.68
C VAL A 482 12.32 -15.87 -4.42
N VAL A 483 11.42 -15.08 -3.80
CA VAL A 483 10.60 -14.10 -4.51
C VAL A 483 10.93 -12.63 -4.14
N VAL A 484 11.70 -12.38 -3.06
CA VAL A 484 11.69 -11.07 -2.39
C VAL A 484 13.01 -10.30 -2.53
N LEU A 485 13.38 -9.92 -3.75
CA LEU A 485 14.50 -8.98 -3.93
C LEU A 485 14.13 -7.69 -4.69
N LYS A 486 13.00 -7.61 -5.39
CA LYS A 486 12.69 -6.43 -6.24
C LYS A 486 11.23 -5.96 -6.28
N LEU A 487 10.29 -6.62 -5.59
CA LEU A 487 8.88 -6.23 -5.59
C LEU A 487 8.40 -5.94 -4.16
N PRO A 488 8.22 -4.65 -3.79
CA PRO A 488 7.82 -4.24 -2.44
C PRO A 488 6.56 -4.94 -1.92
N GLY A 489 5.59 -5.22 -2.80
CA GLY A 489 4.34 -5.89 -2.44
C GLY A 489 4.47 -7.35 -2.01
N LEU A 490 5.58 -8.02 -2.36
CA LEU A 490 5.80 -9.42 -1.99
C LEU A 490 6.39 -9.57 -0.59
N TYR A 491 6.75 -8.46 0.10
CA TYR A 491 7.05 -8.47 1.53
C TYR A 491 5.83 -8.76 2.41
N LEU A 492 4.61 -8.74 1.86
CA LEU A 492 3.43 -9.28 2.51
C LEU A 492 3.61 -10.76 2.91
N LEU A 493 4.32 -11.54 2.09
CA LEU A 493 4.59 -12.98 2.34
C LEU A 493 5.41 -13.23 3.62
N PRO A 494 6.61 -12.64 3.80
CA PRO A 494 7.39 -12.85 5.02
C PRO A 494 6.70 -12.29 6.27
N ILE A 495 6.03 -11.14 6.21
CA ILE A 495 5.29 -10.59 7.36
C ILE A 495 4.16 -11.54 7.80
N ALA A 496 3.40 -12.05 6.83
CA ALA A 496 2.38 -13.06 7.06
C ALA A 496 2.99 -14.34 7.67
N SER A 497 4.12 -14.79 7.12
CA SER A 497 4.81 -16.01 7.58
C SER A 497 5.31 -15.91 9.02
N VAL A 498 5.95 -14.79 9.40
CA VAL A 498 6.41 -14.53 10.78
C VAL A 498 5.23 -14.58 11.74
N THR A 499 4.18 -13.82 11.43
CA THR A 499 3.00 -13.70 12.28
C THR A 499 2.36 -15.07 12.48
N PHE A 500 2.14 -15.81 11.40
CA PHE A 500 1.57 -17.16 11.45
C PHE A 500 2.44 -18.16 12.24
N SER A 501 3.77 -18.13 12.03
CA SER A 501 4.71 -19.06 12.68
C SER A 501 4.84 -18.80 14.19
N ALA A 502 4.94 -17.54 14.61
CA ALA A 502 5.03 -17.16 16.02
C ALA A 502 3.77 -17.60 16.78
N LEU A 503 2.61 -17.39 16.15
CA LEU A 503 1.29 -17.73 16.70
C LEU A 503 1.06 -19.25 16.77
N THR A 504 1.47 -19.98 15.74
CA THR A 504 1.46 -21.45 15.74
C THR A 504 2.34 -21.98 16.87
N THR A 505 3.57 -21.48 16.97
CA THR A 505 4.51 -21.86 18.04
C THR A 505 3.91 -21.64 19.42
N ALA A 506 3.34 -20.46 19.68
CA ALA A 506 2.73 -20.14 20.97
C ALA A 506 1.66 -21.17 21.36
N VAL A 507 0.80 -21.56 20.43
CA VAL A 507 -0.23 -22.58 20.71
C VAL A 507 0.35 -23.96 20.88
N LEU A 508 1.33 -24.38 20.07
CA LEU A 508 2.00 -25.66 20.28
C LEU A 508 2.68 -25.73 21.66
N VAL A 509 3.28 -24.62 22.12
CA VAL A 509 3.89 -24.52 23.46
C VAL A 509 2.84 -24.58 24.57
N VAL A 510 1.74 -23.82 24.48
CA VAL A 510 0.65 -23.87 25.46
C VAL A 510 0.07 -25.29 25.55
N MET A 511 -0.16 -25.93 24.40
CA MET A 511 -0.63 -27.32 24.35
C MET A 511 0.37 -28.30 24.95
N SER A 512 1.67 -28.08 24.70
CA SER A 512 2.74 -28.87 25.30
C SER A 512 2.77 -28.72 26.82
N ALA A 513 2.57 -27.50 27.34
CA ALA A 513 2.53 -27.22 28.78
C ALA A 513 1.27 -27.78 29.46
N MET A 514 0.16 -27.90 28.72
CA MET A 514 -1.06 -28.55 29.18
C MET A 514 -0.99 -30.09 29.13
N SER A 515 0.07 -30.65 28.52
CA SER A 515 0.32 -32.10 28.46
C SER A 515 1.23 -32.52 29.63
N PRO A 516 0.86 -33.50 30.48
CA PRO A 516 1.70 -33.87 31.62
C PRO A 516 3.05 -34.43 31.17
N THR A 517 4.14 -33.95 31.76
CA THR A 517 5.51 -34.43 31.54
C THR A 517 5.67 -35.90 31.89
N ARG A 518 6.41 -36.61 31.05
CA ARG A 518 6.56 -38.08 30.99
C ARG A 518 7.20 -38.75 32.23
N ASP A 519 7.82 -37.98 33.13
CA ASP A 519 8.76 -38.52 34.13
C ASP A 519 8.23 -38.66 35.57
N SER A 520 6.95 -38.41 35.83
CA SER A 520 6.39 -38.52 37.20
C SER A 520 5.80 -39.90 37.56
N PHE A 521 6.07 -40.94 36.78
CA PHE A 521 5.53 -42.28 37.02
C PHE A 521 6.50 -43.19 37.78
N GLY A 522 6.59 -42.96 39.09
CA GLY A 522 7.10 -43.92 40.05
C GLY A 522 6.23 -43.88 41.32
N GLY A 523 5.55 -44.99 41.63
CA GLY A 523 4.89 -45.19 42.93
C GLY A 523 3.37 -45.26 42.87
N GLU A 524 2.85 -46.30 43.50
CA GLU A 524 1.48 -46.76 43.49
C GLU A 524 0.45 -45.80 44.13
N SER A 525 -0.81 -46.02 43.75
CA SER A 525 -2.07 -45.62 44.39
C SER A 525 -2.58 -44.18 44.17
N MET A 526 -3.55 -44.02 43.23
CA MET A 526 -4.66 -43.06 43.38
C MET A 526 -5.81 -43.31 42.37
N PRO A 527 -7.09 -43.04 42.73
CA PRO A 527 -8.27 -43.30 41.87
C PRO A 527 -8.32 -42.44 40.60
N LEU A 528 -7.48 -41.41 40.51
CA LEU A 528 -7.25 -40.57 39.32
C LEU A 528 -6.54 -41.31 38.17
N LEU A 529 -5.97 -42.49 38.42
CA LEU A 529 -5.30 -43.32 37.39
C LEU A 529 -6.23 -43.81 36.27
N ARG A 530 -7.56 -43.91 36.50
CA ARG A 530 -8.51 -44.30 35.45
C ARG A 530 -8.86 -43.15 34.49
N LEU A 531 -8.67 -41.90 34.91
CA LEU A 531 -8.75 -40.72 34.04
C LEU A 531 -7.45 -40.52 33.23
N GLN A 532 -6.31 -41.04 33.70
CA GLN A 532 -5.01 -40.99 33.02
C GLN A 532 -4.88 -41.95 31.83
N GLN A 533 -5.52 -43.12 31.83
CA GLN A 533 -5.53 -44.01 30.64
C GLN A 533 -6.27 -43.38 29.44
N ALA A 534 -7.14 -42.39 29.67
CA ALA A 534 -7.80 -41.65 28.61
C ALA A 534 -6.90 -40.58 27.94
N ALA A 535 -5.70 -40.31 28.47
CA ALA A 535 -4.82 -39.22 28.04
C ALA A 535 -3.65 -39.64 27.14
N ASN A 536 -3.42 -40.94 26.93
CA ASN A 536 -2.38 -41.43 26.02
C ASN A 536 -2.82 -41.33 24.55
N TYR A 537 -2.21 -40.45 23.75
CA TYR A 537 -2.45 -40.34 22.29
C TYR A 537 -2.08 -41.60 21.48
N ALA A 538 -1.44 -42.61 22.06
CA ALA A 538 -1.02 -43.83 21.39
C ALA A 538 -1.56 -45.14 22.02
N ALA A 539 -2.45 -45.06 23.01
CA ALA A 539 -2.96 -46.25 23.72
C ALA A 539 -4.49 -46.35 23.78
N ILE A 540 -5.22 -45.52 23.03
CA ILE A 540 -6.69 -45.63 22.98
C ILE A 540 -7.05 -46.66 21.89
N PRO A 541 -7.70 -47.79 22.23
CA PRO A 541 -8.16 -48.74 21.23
C PRO A 541 -9.15 -48.06 20.27
N LEU A 542 -9.14 -48.49 19.01
CA LEU A 542 -9.97 -48.05 17.88
C LEU A 542 -11.49 -48.30 18.05
N HIS A 543 -12.02 -48.36 19.27
CA HIS A 543 -13.44 -48.52 19.53
C HIS A 543 -14.11 -47.22 19.99
N SER A 544 -15.31 -47.02 19.43
CA SER A 544 -16.30 -45.93 19.46
C SER A 544 -16.17 -44.75 20.45
N ASP A 545 -15.64 -44.94 21.67
CA ASP A 545 -15.53 -43.87 22.68
C ASP A 545 -14.30 -42.97 22.50
N ALA A 546 -13.29 -43.44 21.75
CA ALA A 546 -12.09 -42.68 21.39
C ALA A 546 -12.40 -41.47 20.50
N ALA A 547 -13.39 -41.62 19.61
CA ALA A 547 -13.80 -40.58 18.67
C ALA A 547 -14.37 -39.35 19.39
N ALA A 548 -15.12 -39.55 20.48
CA ALA A 548 -15.68 -38.45 21.26
C ALA A 548 -14.59 -37.66 22.01
N LYS A 549 -13.63 -38.35 22.66
CA LYS A 549 -12.51 -37.69 23.37
C LYS A 549 -11.50 -37.04 22.41
N GLY A 550 -11.26 -37.66 21.25
CA GLY A 550 -10.47 -37.09 20.16
C GLY A 550 -11.12 -35.82 19.60
N ALA A 551 -12.44 -35.85 19.37
CA ALA A 551 -13.20 -34.70 18.89
C ALA A 551 -13.14 -33.52 19.87
N THR A 552 -13.37 -33.73 21.17
CA THR A 552 -13.28 -32.64 22.17
C THR A 552 -11.89 -32.01 22.22
N ARG A 553 -10.82 -32.80 22.06
CA ARG A 553 -9.43 -32.28 22.03
C ARG A 553 -9.10 -31.50 20.77
N SER A 554 -9.63 -31.90 19.61
CA SER A 554 -9.49 -31.13 18.37
C SER A 554 -10.19 -29.78 18.47
N TRP A 555 -11.35 -29.70 19.13
CA TRP A 555 -12.06 -28.42 19.35
C TRP A 555 -11.31 -27.46 20.27
N VAL A 556 -10.66 -27.95 21.32
CA VAL A 556 -9.81 -27.12 22.20
C VAL A 556 -8.61 -26.56 21.43
N PHE A 557 -7.99 -27.37 20.56
CA PHE A 557 -6.93 -26.91 19.67
C PHE A 557 -7.39 -25.85 18.69
N LEU A 558 -8.56 -26.01 18.10
CA LEU A 558 -9.12 -25.00 17.20
C LEU A 558 -9.49 -23.72 17.92
N ALA A 559 -10.11 -23.81 19.09
CA ALA A 559 -10.39 -22.63 19.90
C ALA A 559 -9.09 -21.90 20.29
N ALA A 560 -8.05 -22.64 20.65
CA ALA A 560 -6.72 -22.08 20.91
C ALA A 560 -6.08 -21.47 19.66
N MET A 561 -6.30 -22.04 18.47
CA MET A 561 -5.82 -21.49 17.19
C MET A 561 -6.67 -20.34 16.66
N ALA A 562 -7.91 -20.18 17.11
CA ALA A 562 -8.84 -19.16 16.62
C ALA A 562 -8.35 -17.74 16.91
N GLY A 563 -7.91 -17.48 18.14
CA GLY A 563 -7.35 -16.18 18.55
C GLY A 563 -6.08 -15.81 17.76
N PRO A 564 -5.06 -16.69 17.71
CA PRO A 564 -3.90 -16.51 16.87
C PRO A 564 -4.24 -16.36 15.38
N LEU A 565 -5.18 -17.12 14.83
CA LEU A 565 -5.64 -16.93 13.46
C LEU A 565 -6.28 -15.54 13.27
N ALA A 566 -7.08 -15.08 14.23
CA ALA A 566 -7.67 -13.75 14.21
C ALA A 566 -6.60 -12.65 14.28
N VAL A 567 -5.54 -12.82 15.08
CA VAL A 567 -4.40 -11.90 15.12
C VAL A 567 -3.62 -11.93 13.81
N TYR A 568 -3.37 -13.12 13.25
CA TYR A 568 -2.74 -13.28 11.93
C TYR A 568 -3.50 -12.54 10.84
N MET A 569 -4.83 -12.72 10.81
CA MET A 569 -5.69 -11.99 9.88
C MET A 569 -5.62 -10.49 10.19
N ALA A 570 -5.80 -10.06 11.44
CA ALA A 570 -5.76 -8.65 11.81
C ALA A 570 -4.45 -7.94 11.43
N VAL A 571 -3.32 -8.64 11.32
CA VAL A 571 -2.04 -8.05 10.90
C VAL A 571 -1.83 -8.19 9.40
N SER A 572 -1.84 -9.42 8.88
CA SER A 572 -1.43 -9.74 7.51
C SER A 572 -2.51 -9.45 6.47
N PHE A 573 -3.78 -9.65 6.86
CA PHE A 573 -4.92 -9.35 6.02
C PHE A 573 -5.20 -7.86 6.00
N HIS A 574 -5.03 -7.18 7.14
CA HIS A 574 -5.12 -5.72 7.20
C HIS A 574 -4.09 -5.05 6.29
N PHE A 575 -2.82 -5.47 6.34
CA PHE A 575 -1.80 -4.90 5.48
C PHE A 575 -2.07 -5.20 3.99
N ALA A 576 -2.57 -6.40 3.64
CA ALA A 576 -2.98 -6.72 2.27
C ALA A 576 -4.22 -5.93 1.80
N ILE A 577 -5.17 -5.66 2.71
CA ILE A 577 -6.32 -4.78 2.45
C ILE A 577 -5.88 -3.33 2.33
N ASP A 578 -4.96 -2.84 3.15
CA ASP A 578 -4.46 -1.47 3.04
C ASP A 578 -3.76 -1.24 1.70
N VAL A 579 -3.01 -2.24 1.22
CA VAL A 579 -2.47 -2.25 -0.14
C VAL A 579 -3.59 -2.28 -1.19
N ALA A 580 -4.60 -3.13 -1.00
CA ALA A 580 -5.76 -3.21 -1.90
C ALA A 580 -6.58 -1.91 -1.98
N VAL A 581 -6.84 -1.28 -0.83
CA VAL A 581 -7.56 -0.01 -0.69
C VAL A 581 -6.72 1.11 -1.28
N SER A 582 -5.39 1.10 -1.05
CA SER A 582 -4.48 2.04 -1.74
C SER A 582 -4.61 1.88 -3.26
N LEU A 583 -4.72 0.66 -3.77
CA LEU A 583 -4.89 0.42 -5.20
C LEU A 583 -6.27 0.73 -5.76
N GLU A 584 -7.30 0.60 -4.92
CA GLU A 584 -8.66 1.04 -5.22
C GLU A 584 -8.74 2.56 -5.36
N SER A 585 -8.08 3.32 -4.48
CA SER A 585 -7.94 4.77 -4.64
C SER A 585 -7.23 5.13 -5.96
N VAL A 586 -6.18 4.40 -6.35
CA VAL A 586 -5.46 4.56 -7.64
C VAL A 586 -6.25 3.98 -8.85
N GLY A 587 -7.45 3.43 -8.75
CA GLY A 587 -7.94 2.59 -9.86
C GLY A 587 -9.42 2.26 -9.89
N SER A 588 -10.27 3.14 -9.36
CA SER A 588 -11.71 2.90 -9.19
C SER A 588 -12.48 2.40 -10.43
N THR A 589 -11.91 2.48 -11.64
CA THR A 589 -12.52 1.92 -12.86
C THR A 589 -11.58 1.13 -13.78
N ASP A 590 -10.31 0.93 -13.40
CA ASP A 590 -9.36 0.17 -14.23
C ASP A 590 -9.49 -1.34 -13.99
N ALA A 591 -9.92 -2.06 -15.02
CA ALA A 591 -10.14 -3.49 -14.95
C ALA A 591 -8.85 -4.29 -14.68
N GLY A 592 -7.69 -3.80 -15.12
CA GLY A 592 -6.39 -4.44 -14.90
C GLY A 592 -5.98 -4.39 -13.43
N VAL A 593 -6.14 -3.23 -12.79
CA VAL A 593 -5.89 -3.04 -11.35
C VAL A 593 -6.84 -3.92 -10.52
N ILE A 594 -8.12 -3.94 -10.88
CA ILE A 594 -9.14 -4.75 -10.21
C ILE A 594 -8.81 -6.25 -10.28
N VAL A 595 -8.37 -6.75 -11.44
CA VAL A 595 -8.01 -8.16 -11.64
C VAL A 595 -6.68 -8.53 -10.98
N ALA A 596 -5.82 -7.56 -10.65
CA ALA A 596 -4.60 -7.80 -9.88
C ALA A 596 -4.87 -8.09 -8.39
N LEU A 597 -6.06 -7.72 -7.88
CA LEU A 597 -6.36 -7.82 -6.46
C LEU A 597 -6.21 -9.23 -5.87
N PRO A 598 -6.68 -10.32 -6.52
CA PRO A 598 -6.46 -11.67 -6.01
C PRO A 598 -5.00 -12.00 -5.77
N THR A 599 -4.09 -11.55 -6.65
CA THR A 599 -2.64 -11.78 -6.54
C THR A 599 -2.06 -11.19 -5.26
N LEU A 600 -2.58 -10.06 -4.79
CA LEU A 600 -2.10 -9.38 -3.58
C LEU A 600 -2.64 -10.02 -2.30
N LEU A 601 -3.86 -10.56 -2.35
CA LEU A 601 -4.51 -11.20 -1.20
C LEU A 601 -4.10 -12.68 -1.02
N THR A 602 -3.75 -13.40 -2.11
CA THR A 602 -3.39 -14.83 -2.04
C THR A 602 -2.27 -15.13 -1.03
N PRO A 603 -1.15 -14.37 -1.01
CA PRO A 603 -0.13 -14.46 0.02
C PRO A 603 -0.64 -14.51 1.47
N SER A 604 -1.61 -13.65 1.81
CA SER A 604 -2.12 -13.53 3.18
C SER A 604 -3.26 -14.51 3.48
N LEU A 605 -3.89 -15.10 2.46
CA LEU A 605 -5.07 -15.96 2.65
C LEU A 605 -4.79 -17.47 2.49
N HIS A 606 -3.74 -17.89 1.78
CA HIS A 606 -3.46 -19.32 1.57
C HIS A 606 -3.14 -20.08 2.88
N LEU A 607 -2.66 -19.38 3.91
CA LEU A 607 -2.39 -19.96 5.23
C LEU A 607 -3.65 -20.41 6.00
N LEU A 608 -4.84 -20.05 5.52
CA LEU A 608 -6.12 -20.50 6.08
C LEU A 608 -6.35 -22.01 5.90
N VAL A 609 -5.54 -22.71 5.09
CA VAL A 609 -5.69 -24.15 4.82
C VAL A 609 -5.74 -24.99 6.10
N VAL A 610 -4.98 -24.59 7.12
CA VAL A 610 -4.92 -25.26 8.43
C VAL A 610 -6.28 -25.25 9.12
N TRP A 611 -6.97 -24.13 9.00
CA TRP A 611 -8.28 -23.91 9.61
C TRP A 611 -9.37 -24.62 8.81
N PHE A 612 -9.38 -24.49 7.48
CA PHE A 612 -10.39 -25.14 6.62
C PHE A 612 -10.22 -26.66 6.50
N ALA A 613 -9.01 -27.20 6.71
CA ALA A 613 -8.76 -28.65 6.74
C ALA A 613 -9.60 -29.38 7.78
N HIS A 614 -10.08 -28.68 8.81
CA HIS A 614 -10.94 -29.26 9.85
C HIS A 614 -12.43 -29.28 9.50
N PHE A 615 -12.93 -28.27 8.77
CA PHE A 615 -14.35 -28.10 8.55
C PHE A 615 -14.76 -28.73 7.22
N SER A 616 -15.52 -29.83 7.27
CA SER A 616 -16.30 -30.30 6.13
C SER A 616 -17.36 -29.26 5.80
N ILE A 617 -17.13 -28.49 4.74
CA ILE A 617 -18.12 -27.55 4.26
C ILE A 617 -19.14 -28.38 3.49
N ARG A 618 -20.24 -28.72 4.17
CA ARG A 618 -21.40 -29.31 3.50
C ARG A 618 -21.82 -28.37 2.35
N PRO A 619 -22.29 -28.91 1.21
CA PRO A 619 -22.66 -28.13 0.02
C PRO A 619 -23.54 -26.91 0.32
N VAL A 620 -24.37 -26.98 1.37
CA VAL A 620 -25.26 -25.91 1.83
C VAL A 620 -24.53 -24.63 2.26
N VAL A 621 -23.36 -24.70 2.90
CA VAL A 621 -22.61 -23.50 3.32
C VAL A 621 -21.91 -22.87 2.12
N PHE A 622 -21.44 -23.68 1.18
CA PHE A 622 -20.95 -23.21 -0.11
C PHE A 622 -22.06 -22.53 -0.93
N ILE A 623 -23.25 -23.14 -0.98
CA ILE A 623 -24.45 -22.57 -1.59
C ILE A 623 -24.85 -21.28 -0.89
N ALA A 624 -24.75 -21.19 0.44
CA ALA A 624 -25.08 -19.98 1.19
C ALA A 624 -24.06 -18.85 0.97
N ALA A 625 -22.76 -19.15 0.93
CA ALA A 625 -21.71 -18.16 0.64
C ALA A 625 -21.78 -17.68 -0.82
N PHE A 626 -22.04 -18.60 -1.75
CA PHE A 626 -22.28 -18.28 -3.16
C PHE A 626 -23.59 -17.50 -3.34
N ALA A 627 -24.66 -17.88 -2.64
CA ALA A 627 -25.94 -17.16 -2.65
C ALA A 627 -25.78 -15.75 -2.08
N LEU A 628 -25.10 -15.59 -0.94
CA LEU A 628 -24.79 -14.30 -0.34
C LEU A 628 -23.94 -13.45 -1.29
N TYR A 629 -22.94 -14.04 -1.94
CA TYR A 629 -22.13 -13.38 -2.96
C TYR A 629 -23.00 -12.89 -4.13
N THR A 630 -23.84 -13.74 -4.70
CA THR A 630 -24.79 -13.35 -5.76
C THR A 630 -25.82 -12.33 -5.29
N SER A 631 -26.27 -12.40 -4.04
CA SER A 631 -27.24 -11.45 -3.48
C SER A 631 -26.61 -10.08 -3.23
N LEU A 632 -25.36 -10.02 -2.76
CA LEU A 632 -24.61 -8.77 -2.61
C LEU A 632 -24.27 -8.16 -3.97
N LEU A 633 -23.89 -8.99 -4.95
CA LEU A 633 -23.69 -8.57 -6.33
C LEU A 633 -24.99 -7.98 -6.91
N VAL A 634 -26.13 -8.67 -6.75
CA VAL A 634 -27.45 -8.21 -7.22
C VAL A 634 -27.92 -6.95 -6.47
N ALA A 635 -27.71 -6.86 -5.16
CA ALA A 635 -28.05 -5.67 -4.37
C ALA A 635 -27.21 -4.46 -4.78
N ALA A 636 -25.91 -4.66 -5.04
CA ALA A 636 -25.05 -3.63 -5.58
C ALA A 636 -25.55 -3.18 -6.97
N LEU A 637 -25.84 -4.13 -7.87
CA LEU A 637 -26.39 -3.86 -9.21
C LEU A 637 -27.72 -3.08 -9.18
N ILE A 638 -28.58 -3.34 -8.20
CA ILE A 638 -29.88 -2.66 -8.05
C ILE A 638 -29.73 -1.29 -7.39
N GLY A 639 -28.81 -1.13 -6.43
CA GLY A 639 -28.59 0.11 -5.69
C GLY A 639 -28.08 1.29 -6.52
N THR A 640 -27.63 1.05 -7.75
CA THR A 640 -27.21 2.09 -8.72
C THR A 640 -28.19 2.30 -9.87
N ALA A 641 -29.29 1.54 -9.91
CA ALA A 641 -30.38 1.75 -10.88
C ALA A 641 -31.42 2.78 -10.39
N PHE A 642 -31.21 3.34 -9.19
CA PHE A 642 -31.96 4.42 -8.55
C PHE A 642 -30.97 5.44 -7.97
#